data_AF-A0AAD0VE79-F1
#
_entry.id   AF-A0AAD0VE79-F1
#
_cell.length_a   1.000
_cell.length_b   1.000
_cell.length_c   1.000
_cell.angle_alpha   90.00
_cell.angle_beta   90.00
_cell.angle_gamma   90.00
#
_symmetry.space_group_name_H-M   'P 1'
#
loop_
_entity.id
_entity.type
_entity.pdbx_description
1 polymer ?
#
loop_
_entity_poly.entity_id
_entity_poly.type
_entity_poly.pdbx_seq_one_letter_code
_entity_poly.pdbx_strand_id
1 'polypeptide(L)'
;MEGGSDVVQEARKRFGDMLDRLRHRARTSGDGSVAACARAANVHENSVRLWCAGRAAPLRVNTEAVEQLVVFLRREAGEPAEFDDRWRRALEAAQQEADHARGVSRERDERGLFMESINARQFLEKPLDGRTAELRLVKTFLRTDDAAPSCLWLQGDPLTGKSALLGRVAQHLWSSPKFDVVGYFLSGADGRDRADHFTGSMVRQLTVLRGGKRPPPANPEEVPRTKLQALFRSAADHSARNGRRLVVVVDGLDQDAAWRGGVPEGERPGTSIASLLPGPAARTGEESGRRRHGKRSIRVIVSSRPAAVPPADVPAEHPLHRAESVRLLRPSPHAGAGEHNLLDGLDRLRDSGLGRTLVGFLATSGAGLRADDLAELTGIEPARIARMLESAWGRCLVPDDLSTGSYVFADEELLRTAWEKTGPDLRAECVRRLHAWADSWLTGDRAGPGPRYLLSYYPGLLCEGARLERHVLDPRRQRWLVEAGRLDEALEQLDLLPGREGGEDRELGVAARVALSRAVLSGRTRPPVPLELPRLFALAGDVKRARQLALSAAEDAAKAARLVGVVSVLARTNAPEATELAGEAVRWAERAAEATAPVAEQNDGMEELAQAGRTLIKCGAEEAGRAVLRAVVPCEAVGSASRVRAAHALGPERAEWLTELSRYASALAEGDVDEQAEALEIWGEMIRARVPGHVALRNVVKDFCDALAPSMDLSHVDLVALGASALANCRRAEARLMANDTVKALRDAFAAPEALSPADRAHLDLELSTTLVRVVQALHDVDFSAKELLASVPAELCRDTLGEDVQEQARSVKGRSTDDASSDGRSEVAISLEFAGIQEELAAHPVRGRHLLAEAFARWEGHGSASGTHGWGLPLAQALAAAGYGEEAVRLVGHSQDAGGRAGGLAVVALGCAVGGRRGEALRYAEEGAQAAVDLADPAVRGLVGQALAHAGAAEAAEGWASGDGRTGKEREQVERTQAAVAVGLGPYDLEAGARIVGRQLVGVDRARLVPGGERHLPRVMGLLLALPDPRRPGSDVRAALRGLGAQPSESIQGWDMRTVLFHALLDVSGCCPEVVPLGGRLDHWERYVGSTPLPEGVLPVAEWAVLHAVRGDVPGARRAAARASTPEGRAAALAAVATYLAGVSVIVPAADGWAPQDTSVLRFLALADALSTEGPEGSEGLEGFYATRDEPEARRLVREVLAGEHWRYALPLLPRLAPEVLPRLAELGLVHGAVGAG
;
A
#
# COMPACT_ATOMS: atom_id res chain seq x y z
N MET A 1 -19.75 8.78 -43.59
CA MET A 1 -19.55 8.02 -44.83
C MET A 1 -20.91 7.82 -45.49
N GLU A 2 -21.21 8.68 -46.46
CA GLU A 2 -22.32 8.53 -47.40
C GLU A 2 -21.90 7.56 -48.50
N GLY A 3 -22.74 6.56 -48.80
CA GLY A 3 -22.46 5.59 -49.85
C GLY A 3 -23.17 4.26 -49.60
N GLY A 4 -24.47 4.20 -49.85
CA GLY A 4 -25.22 2.94 -49.72
C GLY A 4 -26.70 2.94 -50.11
N SER A 5 -27.25 4.01 -50.70
CA SER A 5 -28.70 4.13 -50.98
C SER A 5 -29.09 4.18 -52.47
N ASP A 6 -28.15 4.29 -53.41
CA ASP A 6 -28.49 4.61 -54.81
C ASP A 6 -28.78 3.42 -55.73
N VAL A 7 -28.78 2.18 -55.20
CA VAL A 7 -29.02 0.97 -56.01
C VAL A 7 -30.51 0.57 -56.07
N VAL A 8 -31.41 1.24 -55.34
CA VAL A 8 -32.76 0.71 -55.00
C VAL A 8 -33.91 1.18 -55.92
N GLN A 9 -33.69 1.94 -57.00
CA GLN A 9 -34.81 2.47 -57.83
C GLN A 9 -34.74 2.21 -59.34
N GLU A 10 -33.83 1.37 -59.82
CA GLU A 10 -33.53 1.31 -61.25
C GLU A 10 -34.64 0.63 -62.07
N ALA A 11 -35.26 -0.45 -61.59
CA ALA A 11 -36.24 -1.19 -62.39
C ALA A 11 -37.62 -0.50 -62.43
N ARG A 12 -38.08 0.07 -61.30
CA ARG A 12 -39.35 0.84 -61.26
C ARG A 12 -39.29 2.11 -62.09
N LYS A 13 -38.19 2.85 -61.99
CA LYS A 13 -37.96 4.05 -62.79
C LYS A 13 -37.90 3.72 -64.27
N ARG A 14 -37.15 2.66 -64.65
CA ARG A 14 -37.06 2.19 -66.03
C ARG A 14 -38.41 1.76 -66.61
N PHE A 15 -39.23 1.04 -65.85
CA PHE A 15 -40.59 0.69 -66.28
C PHE A 15 -41.48 1.94 -66.43
N GLY A 16 -41.42 2.87 -65.47
CA GLY A 16 -42.15 4.13 -65.53
C GLY A 16 -41.76 4.98 -66.74
N ASP A 17 -40.47 5.13 -67.01
CA ASP A 17 -39.93 5.86 -68.17
C ASP A 17 -40.33 5.22 -69.49
N MET A 18 -40.45 3.88 -69.54
CA MET A 18 -40.99 3.19 -70.72
C MET A 18 -42.47 3.57 -70.92
N LEU A 19 -43.27 3.47 -69.86
CA LEU A 19 -44.71 3.76 -69.88
C LEU A 19 -44.99 5.22 -70.22
N ASP A 20 -44.21 6.16 -69.67
CA ASP A 20 -44.36 7.60 -69.92
C ASP A 20 -43.98 7.98 -71.35
N ARG A 21 -42.88 7.42 -71.88
CA ARG A 21 -42.49 7.61 -73.29
C ARG A 21 -43.54 7.06 -74.25
N LEU A 22 -44.12 5.90 -73.95
CA LEU A 22 -45.20 5.35 -74.76
C LEU A 22 -46.45 6.23 -74.69
N ARG A 23 -46.83 6.71 -73.50
CA ARG A 23 -47.93 7.65 -73.31
C ARG A 23 -47.73 8.96 -74.07
N HIS A 24 -46.51 9.52 -74.05
CA HIS A 24 -46.22 10.76 -74.75
C HIS A 24 -46.36 10.60 -76.27
N ARG A 25 -45.89 9.48 -76.83
CA ARG A 25 -46.10 9.15 -78.26
C ARG A 25 -47.58 8.95 -78.59
N ALA A 26 -48.32 8.22 -77.76
CA ALA A 26 -49.76 8.07 -77.93
C ALA A 26 -50.51 9.41 -77.93
N ARG A 27 -50.06 10.45 -77.20
CA ARG A 27 -50.66 11.79 -77.24
C ARG A 27 -50.41 12.56 -78.54
N THR A 28 -49.37 12.19 -79.30
CA THR A 28 -49.07 12.84 -80.58
C THR A 28 -49.89 12.28 -81.76
N SER A 29 -50.44 11.07 -81.61
CA SER A 29 -51.15 10.32 -82.67
C SER A 29 -52.58 9.86 -82.31
N GLY A 30 -52.97 9.92 -81.03
CA GLY A 30 -54.27 9.47 -80.49
C GLY A 30 -54.57 10.07 -79.10
N ASP A 31 -55.42 9.42 -78.28
CA ASP A 31 -55.74 9.89 -76.91
C ASP A 31 -54.89 9.20 -75.83
N GLY A 32 -53.68 9.73 -75.62
CA GLY A 32 -52.78 9.33 -74.53
C GLY A 32 -52.96 10.13 -73.23
N SER A 33 -54.11 10.77 -72.99
CA SER A 33 -54.35 11.52 -71.75
C SER A 33 -54.39 10.59 -70.53
N VAL A 34 -54.02 11.09 -69.34
CA VAL A 34 -54.05 10.29 -68.11
C VAL A 34 -55.45 9.75 -67.80
N ALA A 35 -56.48 10.52 -68.12
CA ALA A 35 -57.89 10.12 -67.98
C ALA A 35 -58.25 8.97 -68.93
N ALA A 36 -57.78 9.01 -70.19
CA ALA A 36 -57.99 7.92 -71.14
C ALA A 36 -57.25 6.65 -70.74
N CYS A 37 -55.99 6.77 -70.32
CA CYS A 37 -55.20 5.67 -69.77
C CYS A 37 -55.88 5.00 -68.56
N ALA A 38 -56.39 5.81 -67.62
CA ALA A 38 -57.08 5.34 -66.43
C ALA A 38 -58.36 4.56 -66.76
N ARG A 39 -59.15 5.05 -67.73
CA ARG A 39 -60.35 4.36 -68.22
C ARG A 39 -60.00 3.06 -68.93
N ALA A 40 -59.00 3.06 -69.81
CA ALA A 40 -58.61 1.88 -70.59
C ALA A 40 -58.09 0.73 -69.72
N ALA A 41 -57.40 1.07 -68.62
CA ALA A 41 -56.82 0.12 -67.68
C ALA A 41 -57.72 -0.17 -66.47
N ASN A 42 -58.91 0.48 -66.38
CA ASN A 42 -59.81 0.43 -65.24
C ASN A 42 -59.11 0.68 -63.88
N VAL A 43 -58.28 1.73 -63.81
CA VAL A 43 -57.57 2.12 -62.58
C VAL A 43 -57.69 3.62 -62.32
N HIS A 44 -57.45 4.04 -61.09
CA HIS A 44 -57.48 5.46 -60.73
C HIS A 44 -56.38 6.26 -61.46
N GLU A 45 -56.67 7.48 -61.92
CA GLU A 45 -55.71 8.34 -62.63
C GLU A 45 -54.39 8.52 -61.87
N ASN A 46 -54.47 8.61 -60.55
CA ASN A 46 -53.28 8.77 -59.71
C ASN A 46 -52.33 7.55 -59.81
N SER A 47 -52.86 6.34 -59.95
CA SER A 47 -52.05 5.13 -60.15
C SER A 47 -51.26 5.21 -61.45
N VAL A 48 -51.90 5.65 -62.54
CA VAL A 48 -51.24 5.86 -63.84
C VAL A 48 -50.14 6.92 -63.72
N ARG A 49 -50.39 8.03 -63.02
CA ARG A 49 -49.38 9.08 -62.80
C ARG A 49 -48.17 8.55 -62.01
N LEU A 50 -48.42 7.79 -60.96
CA LEU A 50 -47.37 7.22 -60.12
C LEU A 50 -46.56 6.15 -60.87
N TRP A 51 -47.19 5.36 -61.73
CA TRP A 51 -46.52 4.37 -62.58
C TRP A 51 -45.66 5.05 -63.65
N CYS A 52 -46.21 6.01 -64.40
CA CYS A 52 -45.43 6.76 -65.40
C CYS A 52 -44.25 7.52 -64.78
N ALA A 53 -44.41 8.05 -63.56
CA ALA A 53 -43.33 8.77 -62.88
C ALA A 53 -42.28 7.83 -62.23
N GLY A 54 -42.45 6.51 -62.34
CA GLY A 54 -41.57 5.53 -61.68
C GLY A 54 -41.64 5.56 -60.13
N ARG A 55 -42.57 6.34 -59.55
CA ARG A 55 -42.70 6.54 -58.10
C ARG A 55 -43.39 5.35 -57.40
N ALA A 56 -44.18 4.57 -58.13
CA ALA A 56 -44.74 3.32 -57.65
C ALA A 56 -44.71 2.27 -58.77
N ALA A 57 -44.48 1.00 -58.42
CA ALA A 57 -44.72 -0.10 -59.35
C ALA A 57 -46.21 -0.50 -59.29
N PRO A 58 -46.79 -0.98 -60.40
CA PRO A 58 -48.08 -1.67 -60.35
C PRO A 58 -47.97 -2.91 -59.45
N LEU A 59 -49.01 -3.22 -58.67
CA LEU A 59 -49.07 -4.46 -57.91
C LEU A 59 -49.21 -5.66 -58.86
N ARG A 60 -48.84 -6.86 -58.42
CA ARG A 60 -49.11 -8.10 -59.19
C ARG A 60 -50.60 -8.29 -59.51
N VAL A 61 -51.49 -7.82 -58.64
CA VAL A 61 -52.94 -7.82 -58.88
C VAL A 61 -53.38 -6.88 -60.02
N ASN A 62 -52.54 -5.92 -60.38
CA ASN A 62 -52.80 -4.95 -61.44
C ASN A 62 -52.06 -5.31 -62.74
N THR A 63 -51.46 -6.50 -62.86
CA THR A 63 -50.72 -6.90 -64.07
C THR A 63 -51.61 -6.83 -65.30
N GLU A 64 -52.83 -7.40 -65.24
CA GLU A 64 -53.78 -7.37 -66.35
C GLU A 64 -54.19 -5.94 -66.75
N ALA A 65 -54.40 -5.06 -65.76
CA ALA A 65 -54.71 -3.65 -66.00
C ALA A 65 -53.56 -2.91 -66.71
N VAL A 66 -52.31 -3.25 -66.38
CA VAL A 66 -51.12 -2.66 -67.01
C VAL A 66 -50.91 -3.21 -68.42
N GLU A 67 -51.19 -4.49 -68.65
CA GLU A 67 -51.18 -5.09 -69.98
C GLU A 67 -52.20 -4.39 -70.89
N GLN A 68 -53.43 -4.20 -70.40
CA GLN A 68 -54.48 -3.44 -71.09
C GLN A 68 -54.06 -1.98 -71.35
N LEU A 69 -53.42 -1.33 -70.37
CA LEU A 69 -52.90 0.03 -70.52
C LEU A 69 -51.87 0.14 -71.64
N VAL A 70 -50.90 -0.77 -71.66
CA VAL A 70 -49.81 -0.76 -72.66
C VAL A 70 -50.35 -1.10 -74.04
N VAL A 71 -51.24 -2.09 -74.15
CA VAL A 71 -51.90 -2.44 -75.43
C VAL A 71 -52.70 -1.26 -75.97
N PHE A 72 -53.47 -0.57 -75.12
CA PHE A 72 -54.19 0.65 -75.48
C PHE A 72 -53.23 1.75 -75.96
N LEU A 73 -52.20 2.05 -75.18
CA LEU A 73 -51.24 3.10 -75.53
C LEU A 73 -50.43 2.80 -76.79
N ARG A 74 -50.10 1.53 -77.07
CA ARG A 74 -49.44 1.13 -78.33
C ARG A 74 -50.37 1.28 -79.52
N ARG A 75 -51.64 0.92 -79.38
CA ARG A 75 -52.66 1.13 -80.42
C ARG A 75 -52.80 2.62 -80.77
N GLU A 76 -52.91 3.48 -79.77
CA GLU A 76 -53.00 4.94 -79.95
C GLU A 76 -51.70 5.56 -80.47
N ALA A 77 -50.56 4.90 -80.25
CA ALA A 77 -49.26 5.27 -80.83
C ALA A 77 -49.02 4.72 -82.26
N GLY A 78 -49.97 3.96 -82.84
CA GLY A 78 -49.82 3.34 -84.16
C GLY A 78 -48.86 2.14 -84.19
N GLU A 79 -48.53 1.57 -83.02
CA GLU A 79 -47.71 0.36 -82.87
C GLU A 79 -48.60 -0.90 -82.80
N PRO A 80 -48.04 -2.11 -83.01
CA PRO A 80 -48.75 -3.37 -82.76
C PRO A 80 -49.34 -3.40 -81.35
N ALA A 81 -50.65 -3.63 -81.26
CA ALA A 81 -51.42 -3.62 -80.02
C ALA A 81 -51.21 -4.92 -79.22
N GLU A 82 -49.96 -5.20 -78.86
CA GLU A 82 -49.55 -6.39 -78.10
C GLU A 82 -48.68 -6.03 -76.89
N PHE A 83 -48.78 -6.84 -75.85
CA PHE A 83 -47.90 -6.76 -74.68
C PHE A 83 -46.76 -7.76 -74.83
N ASP A 84 -45.64 -7.28 -75.39
CA ASP A 84 -44.49 -8.12 -75.71
C ASP A 84 -43.62 -8.49 -74.50
N ASP A 85 -42.69 -9.43 -74.71
CA ASP A 85 -41.79 -9.94 -73.67
C ASP A 85 -40.86 -8.86 -73.07
N ARG A 86 -40.68 -7.73 -73.74
CA ARG A 86 -39.88 -6.61 -73.21
C ARG A 86 -40.68 -5.87 -72.14
N TRP A 87 -41.96 -5.62 -72.37
CA TRP A 87 -42.85 -5.02 -71.36
C TRP A 87 -43.12 -5.97 -70.20
N ARG A 88 -43.31 -7.27 -70.47
CA ARG A 88 -43.48 -8.29 -69.43
C ARG A 88 -42.29 -8.35 -68.48
N ARG A 89 -41.07 -8.45 -69.01
CA ARG A 89 -39.83 -8.46 -68.20
C ARG A 89 -39.63 -7.17 -67.42
N ALA A 90 -39.94 -6.01 -68.00
CA ALA A 90 -39.82 -4.73 -67.32
C ALA A 90 -40.83 -4.57 -66.17
N LEU A 91 -42.07 -5.04 -66.36
CA LEU A 91 -43.10 -5.04 -65.32
C LEU A 91 -42.76 -6.00 -64.19
N GLU A 92 -42.34 -7.23 -64.51
CA GLU A 92 -41.93 -8.23 -63.52
C GLU A 92 -40.75 -7.75 -62.67
N ALA A 93 -39.74 -7.13 -63.28
CA ALA A 93 -38.60 -6.56 -62.56
C ALA A 93 -39.03 -5.41 -61.62
N ALA A 94 -39.89 -4.51 -62.08
CA ALA A 94 -40.42 -3.42 -61.26
C ALA A 94 -41.30 -3.93 -60.10
N GLN A 95 -42.10 -4.98 -60.34
CA GLN A 95 -42.94 -5.65 -59.34
C GLN A 95 -42.10 -6.39 -58.30
N GLN A 96 -41.07 -7.13 -58.71
CA GLN A 96 -40.15 -7.81 -57.79
C GLN A 96 -39.40 -6.82 -56.90
N GLU A 97 -38.93 -5.70 -57.46
CA GLU A 97 -38.31 -4.63 -56.68
C GLU A 97 -39.30 -3.99 -55.69
N ALA A 98 -40.57 -3.85 -56.06
CA ALA A 98 -41.67 -3.38 -55.18
C ALA A 98 -42.00 -4.33 -54.04
N ASP A 99 -42.09 -5.61 -54.34
CA ASP A 99 -42.35 -6.66 -53.36
C ASP A 99 -41.18 -6.77 -52.36
N HIS A 100 -39.93 -6.65 -52.84
CA HIS A 100 -38.74 -6.66 -51.99
C HIS A 100 -38.68 -5.46 -51.04
N ALA A 101 -38.96 -4.24 -51.52
CA ALA A 101 -38.97 -3.05 -50.67
C ALA A 101 -40.08 -3.07 -49.60
N ARG A 102 -41.25 -3.67 -49.92
CA ARG A 102 -42.33 -3.86 -48.95
C ARG A 102 -42.00 -4.90 -47.89
N GLY A 103 -41.31 -5.97 -48.27
CA GLY A 103 -40.77 -6.97 -47.33
C GLY A 103 -39.86 -6.33 -46.29
N VAL A 104 -38.92 -5.48 -46.73
CA VAL A 104 -37.97 -4.77 -45.85
C VAL A 104 -38.68 -3.77 -44.91
N SER A 105 -39.72 -3.06 -45.38
CA SER A 105 -40.48 -2.13 -44.52
C SER A 105 -41.28 -2.87 -43.44
N ARG A 106 -41.93 -3.98 -43.81
CA ARG A 106 -42.70 -4.80 -42.86
C ARG A 106 -41.80 -5.44 -41.80
N GLU A 107 -40.63 -5.92 -42.19
CA GLU A 107 -39.64 -6.47 -41.26
C GLU A 107 -39.10 -5.39 -40.29
N ARG A 108 -38.96 -4.14 -40.74
CA ARG A 108 -38.56 -3.01 -39.89
C ARG A 108 -39.62 -2.67 -38.83
N ASP A 109 -40.91 -2.70 -39.22
CA ASP A 109 -42.03 -2.45 -38.30
C ASP A 109 -42.20 -3.60 -37.29
N GLU A 110 -42.13 -4.87 -37.73
CA GLU A 110 -42.19 -6.04 -36.86
C GLU A 110 -41.00 -6.08 -35.88
N ARG A 111 -39.80 -5.68 -36.32
CA ARG A 111 -38.61 -5.52 -35.46
C ARG A 111 -38.80 -4.42 -34.42
N GLY A 112 -39.40 -3.31 -34.80
CA GLY A 112 -39.72 -2.20 -33.87
C GLY A 112 -40.67 -2.66 -32.76
N LEU A 113 -41.75 -3.36 -33.13
CA LEU A 113 -42.74 -3.91 -32.20
C LEU A 113 -42.13 -4.95 -31.24
N PHE A 114 -41.24 -5.81 -31.72
CA PHE A 114 -40.50 -6.74 -30.85
C PHE A 114 -39.65 -6.00 -29.82
N MET A 115 -38.82 -5.04 -30.25
CA MET A 115 -37.94 -4.28 -29.35
C MET A 115 -38.74 -3.46 -28.33
N GLU A 116 -39.92 -2.96 -28.71
CA GLU A 116 -40.86 -2.30 -27.80
C GLU A 116 -41.45 -3.27 -26.76
N SER A 117 -41.83 -4.48 -27.17
CA SER A 117 -42.39 -5.49 -26.26
C SER A 117 -41.44 -5.87 -25.12
N ILE A 118 -40.12 -5.80 -25.36
CA ILE A 118 -39.07 -6.13 -24.38
C ILE A 118 -38.50 -4.91 -23.64
N ASN A 119 -39.04 -3.71 -23.85
CA ASN A 119 -38.56 -2.42 -23.31
C ASN A 119 -37.15 -1.99 -23.79
N ALA A 120 -36.83 -2.27 -25.05
CA ALA A 120 -35.51 -2.00 -25.65
C ALA A 120 -35.58 -1.10 -26.90
N ARG A 121 -36.71 -0.42 -27.16
CA ARG A 121 -36.92 0.42 -28.35
C ARG A 121 -35.86 1.53 -28.46
N GLN A 122 -35.42 2.10 -27.34
CA GLN A 122 -34.39 3.15 -27.30
C GLN A 122 -32.99 2.70 -27.76
N PHE A 123 -32.76 1.41 -27.94
CA PHE A 123 -31.49 0.86 -28.42
C PHE A 123 -31.51 0.52 -29.91
N LEU A 124 -32.62 0.79 -30.62
CA LEU A 124 -32.68 0.72 -32.07
C LEU A 124 -31.71 1.75 -32.68
N GLU A 125 -30.85 1.28 -33.59
CA GLU A 125 -30.01 2.13 -34.47
C GLU A 125 -28.82 2.85 -33.80
N LYS A 126 -28.49 2.58 -32.53
CA LYS A 126 -27.24 3.08 -31.90
C LYS A 126 -25.99 2.33 -32.41
N PRO A 127 -24.87 3.02 -32.74
CA PRO A 127 -23.61 2.37 -33.09
C PRO A 127 -23.02 1.61 -31.90
N LEU A 128 -22.33 0.50 -32.17
CA LEU A 128 -21.67 -0.37 -31.19
C LEU A 128 -20.17 -0.47 -31.52
N ASP A 129 -19.51 0.68 -31.46
CA ASP A 129 -18.11 0.79 -31.81
C ASP A 129 -17.24 0.18 -30.70
N GLY A 130 -16.21 -0.59 -31.10
CA GLY A 130 -15.25 -1.20 -30.19
C GLY A 130 -15.72 -2.46 -29.42
N ARG A 131 -16.90 -3.02 -29.70
CA ARG A 131 -17.45 -4.20 -28.97
C ARG A 131 -17.34 -5.54 -29.71
N THR A 132 -16.35 -5.68 -30.59
CA THR A 132 -16.17 -6.86 -31.43
C THR A 132 -15.83 -8.12 -30.62
N ALA A 133 -15.12 -7.99 -29.50
CA ALA A 133 -14.74 -9.11 -28.65
C ALA A 133 -15.95 -9.71 -27.91
N GLU A 134 -16.82 -8.87 -27.38
CA GLU A 134 -18.03 -9.22 -26.66
C GLU A 134 -19.09 -9.83 -27.58
N LEU A 135 -19.26 -9.25 -28.78
CA LEU A 135 -20.13 -9.84 -29.81
C LEU A 135 -19.61 -11.21 -30.26
N ARG A 136 -18.28 -11.39 -30.35
CA ARG A 136 -17.67 -12.69 -30.64
C ARG A 136 -17.92 -13.67 -29.50
N LEU A 137 -17.82 -13.24 -28.25
CA LEU A 137 -18.10 -14.05 -27.06
C LEU A 137 -19.55 -14.55 -27.05
N VAL A 138 -20.52 -13.64 -27.28
CA VAL A 138 -21.95 -14.02 -27.38
C VAL A 138 -22.17 -15.00 -28.53
N LYS A 139 -21.55 -14.76 -29.69
CA LYS A 139 -21.64 -15.65 -30.85
C LYS A 139 -21.04 -17.04 -30.57
N THR A 140 -19.93 -17.11 -29.83
CA THR A 140 -19.32 -18.38 -29.40
C THR A 140 -20.25 -19.10 -28.43
N PHE A 141 -20.76 -18.42 -27.40
CA PHE A 141 -21.72 -18.97 -26.43
C PHE A 141 -22.99 -19.53 -27.08
N LEU A 142 -23.51 -18.89 -28.13
CA LEU A 142 -24.68 -19.40 -28.84
C LEU A 142 -24.38 -20.62 -29.72
N ARG A 143 -23.11 -20.89 -30.04
CA ARG A 143 -22.64 -22.00 -30.88
C ARG A 143 -22.11 -23.19 -30.09
N THR A 144 -21.89 -23.05 -28.77
CA THR A 144 -21.45 -24.16 -27.93
C THR A 144 -22.50 -25.28 -27.90
N ASP A 145 -22.01 -26.49 -27.67
CA ASP A 145 -22.81 -27.71 -27.55
C ASP A 145 -23.75 -27.65 -26.32
N ASP A 146 -24.80 -28.47 -26.31
CA ASP A 146 -25.80 -28.54 -25.25
C ASP A 146 -25.24 -29.11 -23.92
N ALA A 147 -23.98 -29.55 -23.90
CA ALA A 147 -23.22 -29.88 -22.69
C ALA A 147 -22.56 -28.65 -22.00
N ALA A 148 -22.44 -27.52 -22.70
CA ALA A 148 -21.85 -26.28 -22.16
C ALA A 148 -22.85 -25.47 -21.31
N PRO A 149 -22.37 -24.53 -20.47
CA PRO A 149 -23.21 -23.70 -19.62
C PRO A 149 -24.39 -23.05 -20.39
N SER A 150 -25.58 -23.13 -19.82
CA SER A 150 -26.81 -22.61 -20.44
C SER A 150 -27.03 -21.12 -20.21
N CYS A 151 -26.21 -20.47 -19.36
CA CYS A 151 -26.33 -19.07 -19.01
C CYS A 151 -25.02 -18.31 -19.28
N LEU A 152 -25.16 -17.09 -19.77
CA LEU A 152 -24.10 -16.10 -19.89
C LEU A 152 -24.53 -14.84 -19.14
N TRP A 153 -23.76 -14.46 -18.13
CA TRP A 153 -24.02 -13.32 -17.27
C TRP A 153 -22.95 -12.25 -17.50
N LEU A 154 -23.33 -11.19 -18.22
CA LEU A 154 -22.48 -10.06 -18.53
C LEU A 154 -22.53 -9.04 -17.38
N GLN A 155 -21.45 -8.94 -16.61
CA GLN A 155 -21.32 -7.93 -15.57
C GLN A 155 -20.47 -6.76 -16.05
N GLY A 156 -20.67 -5.58 -15.49
CA GLY A 156 -19.81 -4.43 -15.76
C GLY A 156 -20.33 -3.21 -15.03
N ASP A 157 -19.45 -2.25 -14.81
CA ASP A 157 -19.78 -1.01 -14.10
C ASP A 157 -20.87 -0.21 -14.82
N PRO A 158 -21.54 0.75 -14.16
CA PRO A 158 -22.39 1.71 -14.85
C PRO A 158 -21.73 2.23 -16.13
N LEU A 159 -22.52 2.46 -17.18
CA LEU A 159 -22.06 3.09 -18.43
C LEU A 159 -21.08 2.28 -19.29
N THR A 160 -20.75 1.05 -18.91
CA THR A 160 -20.06 0.07 -19.78
C THR A 160 -20.85 -0.32 -21.04
N GLY A 161 -22.06 0.20 -21.26
CA GLY A 161 -22.83 -0.06 -22.48
C GLY A 161 -23.50 -1.43 -22.54
N LYS A 162 -23.69 -2.12 -21.39
CA LYS A 162 -24.37 -3.42 -21.26
C LYS A 162 -25.72 -3.48 -21.98
N SER A 163 -26.61 -2.52 -21.69
CA SER A 163 -27.96 -2.48 -22.28
C SER A 163 -27.94 -2.25 -23.78
N ALA A 164 -27.01 -1.44 -24.28
CA ALA A 164 -26.84 -1.24 -25.72
C ALA A 164 -26.34 -2.53 -26.41
N LEU A 165 -25.37 -3.22 -25.80
CA LEU A 165 -24.87 -4.51 -26.27
C LEU A 165 -25.98 -5.56 -26.31
N LEU A 166 -26.73 -5.74 -25.21
CA LEU A 166 -27.83 -6.71 -25.16
C LEU A 166 -28.98 -6.36 -26.10
N GLY A 167 -29.30 -5.07 -26.25
CA GLY A 167 -30.31 -4.61 -27.22
C GLY A 167 -29.94 -5.00 -28.65
N ARG A 168 -28.67 -4.84 -29.03
CA ARG A 168 -28.18 -5.27 -30.34
C ARG A 168 -28.15 -6.78 -30.50
N VAL A 169 -27.75 -7.50 -29.45
CA VAL A 169 -27.77 -8.97 -29.46
C VAL A 169 -29.21 -9.46 -29.68
N ALA A 170 -30.18 -8.98 -28.90
CA ALA A 170 -31.59 -9.36 -29.05
C ALA A 170 -32.10 -9.07 -30.48
N GLN A 171 -31.79 -7.89 -31.00
CA GLN A 171 -32.14 -7.48 -32.36
C GLN A 171 -31.54 -8.43 -33.43
N HIS A 172 -30.25 -8.74 -33.33
CA HIS A 172 -29.55 -9.59 -34.28
C HIS A 172 -30.07 -11.04 -34.24
N LEU A 173 -30.36 -11.54 -33.04
CA LEU A 173 -30.88 -12.90 -32.86
C LEU A 173 -32.31 -13.04 -33.37
N TRP A 174 -33.17 -12.04 -33.14
CA TRP A 174 -34.55 -12.05 -33.62
C TRP A 174 -34.62 -12.08 -35.16
N SER A 175 -33.69 -11.39 -35.83
CA SER A 175 -33.59 -11.36 -37.29
C SER A 175 -32.96 -12.64 -37.88
N SER A 176 -32.50 -13.57 -37.04
CA SER A 176 -31.81 -14.78 -37.49
C SER A 176 -32.78 -15.96 -37.61
N PRO A 177 -32.78 -16.71 -38.73
CA PRO A 177 -33.65 -17.88 -38.89
C PRO A 177 -33.27 -19.06 -37.97
N LYS A 178 -32.20 -18.93 -37.17
CA LYS A 178 -31.64 -19.98 -36.31
C LYS A 178 -32.11 -19.89 -34.85
N PHE A 179 -32.71 -18.78 -34.45
CA PHE A 179 -33.06 -18.52 -33.04
C PHE A 179 -34.51 -18.04 -32.93
N ASP A 180 -35.16 -18.42 -31.84
CA ASP A 180 -36.37 -17.74 -31.37
C ASP A 180 -35.98 -17.00 -30.09
N VAL A 181 -36.37 -15.72 -29.95
CA VAL A 181 -35.88 -14.84 -28.89
C VAL A 181 -37.03 -14.31 -28.05
N VAL A 182 -36.89 -14.40 -26.72
CA VAL A 182 -37.69 -13.64 -25.76
C VAL A 182 -36.79 -12.73 -24.96
N GLY A 183 -37.29 -11.56 -24.56
CA GLY A 183 -36.47 -10.56 -23.90
C GLY A 183 -37.19 -9.78 -22.80
N TYR A 184 -36.44 -9.22 -21.87
CA TYR A 184 -36.96 -8.37 -20.81
C TYR A 184 -35.91 -7.40 -20.29
N PHE A 185 -36.15 -6.09 -20.45
CA PHE A 185 -35.26 -5.04 -19.95
C PHE A 185 -35.90 -4.41 -18.71
N LEU A 186 -35.23 -4.54 -17.56
CA LEU A 186 -35.72 -4.04 -16.28
C LEU A 186 -35.74 -2.50 -16.28
N SER A 187 -36.79 -1.93 -15.67
CA SER A 187 -36.94 -0.49 -15.48
C SER A 187 -37.79 -0.23 -14.25
N GLY A 188 -37.18 0.37 -13.21
CA GLY A 188 -37.92 0.80 -12.02
C GLY A 188 -38.87 1.98 -12.27
N ALA A 189 -38.59 2.80 -13.28
CA ALA A 189 -39.47 3.93 -13.63
C ALA A 189 -40.82 3.48 -14.20
N ASP A 190 -40.83 2.33 -14.88
CA ASP A 190 -42.01 1.77 -15.54
C ASP A 190 -42.68 0.64 -14.71
N GLY A 191 -42.23 0.43 -13.47
CA GLY A 191 -42.71 -0.65 -12.60
C GLY A 191 -42.35 -2.07 -13.08
N ARG A 192 -41.34 -2.19 -13.97
CA ARG A 192 -40.90 -3.45 -14.59
C ARG A 192 -39.82 -4.18 -13.79
N ASP A 193 -39.59 -3.80 -12.55
CA ASP A 193 -38.60 -4.36 -11.63
C ASP A 193 -39.17 -5.41 -10.68
N ARG A 194 -40.39 -5.92 -10.93
CA ARG A 194 -41.07 -6.92 -10.11
C ARG A 194 -41.32 -8.24 -10.84
N ALA A 195 -41.36 -9.32 -10.05
CA ALA A 195 -41.46 -10.71 -10.52
C ALA A 195 -42.80 -11.05 -11.21
N ASP A 196 -43.90 -10.43 -10.78
CA ASP A 196 -45.24 -10.56 -11.38
C ASP A 196 -45.26 -10.03 -12.82
N HIS A 197 -44.73 -8.82 -13.04
CA HIS A 197 -44.65 -8.20 -14.37
C HIS A 197 -43.70 -8.98 -15.30
N PHE A 198 -42.56 -9.47 -14.77
CA PHE A 198 -41.67 -10.37 -15.51
C PHE A 198 -42.41 -11.64 -15.97
N THR A 199 -43.13 -12.29 -15.05
CA THR A 199 -43.93 -13.50 -15.33
C THR A 199 -44.96 -13.23 -16.42
N GLY A 200 -45.72 -12.14 -16.29
CA GLY A 200 -46.72 -11.74 -17.28
C GLY A 200 -46.13 -11.50 -18.67
N SER A 201 -44.96 -10.86 -18.75
CA SER A 201 -44.27 -10.61 -20.03
C SER A 201 -43.76 -11.91 -20.67
N MET A 202 -43.10 -12.77 -19.89
CA MET A 202 -42.59 -14.05 -20.39
C MET A 202 -43.72 -14.97 -20.86
N VAL A 203 -44.82 -15.08 -20.12
CA VAL A 203 -45.98 -15.89 -20.51
C VAL A 203 -46.55 -15.43 -21.84
N ARG A 204 -46.70 -14.12 -22.05
CA ARG A 204 -47.20 -13.55 -23.31
C ARG A 204 -46.25 -13.86 -24.47
N GLN A 205 -44.95 -13.57 -24.32
CA GLN A 205 -43.96 -13.80 -25.38
C GLN A 205 -43.82 -15.29 -25.75
N LEU A 206 -43.72 -16.18 -24.76
CA LEU A 206 -43.59 -17.63 -24.97
C LEU A 206 -44.85 -18.26 -25.58
N THR A 207 -46.05 -17.72 -25.28
CA THR A 207 -47.30 -18.21 -25.88
C THR A 207 -47.40 -17.81 -27.35
N VAL A 208 -47.02 -16.58 -27.69
CA VAL A 208 -46.96 -16.09 -29.08
C VAL A 208 -45.98 -16.92 -29.91
N LEU A 209 -44.78 -17.22 -29.39
CA LEU A 209 -43.78 -18.02 -30.09
C LEU A 209 -44.22 -19.44 -30.45
N ARG A 210 -45.20 -20.01 -29.73
CA ARG A 210 -45.71 -21.37 -30.00
C ARG A 210 -46.74 -21.43 -31.13
N GLY A 211 -47.20 -20.28 -31.65
CA GLY A 211 -48.14 -20.20 -32.78
C GLY A 211 -49.50 -20.87 -32.56
N GLY A 212 -49.87 -21.17 -31.31
CA GLY A 212 -51.09 -21.92 -30.99
C GLY A 212 -52.34 -21.04 -31.00
N LYS A 213 -53.47 -21.59 -31.46
CA LYS A 213 -54.82 -20.95 -31.44
C LYS A 213 -55.36 -20.61 -30.03
N ARG A 214 -54.60 -20.84 -28.96
CA ARG A 214 -55.01 -20.55 -27.58
C ARG A 214 -54.47 -19.18 -27.16
N PRO A 215 -55.34 -18.23 -26.75
CA PRO A 215 -54.89 -16.95 -26.21
C PRO A 215 -54.06 -17.17 -24.93
N PRO A 216 -53.20 -16.20 -24.56
CA PRO A 216 -52.53 -16.22 -23.26
C PRO A 216 -53.57 -16.32 -22.12
N PRO A 217 -53.21 -16.90 -20.97
CA PRO A 217 -54.09 -16.99 -19.82
C PRO A 217 -54.59 -15.60 -19.39
N ALA A 218 -55.81 -15.52 -18.86
CA ALA A 218 -56.46 -14.25 -18.50
C ALA A 218 -55.63 -13.43 -17.48
N ASN A 219 -54.99 -14.11 -16.53
CA ASN A 219 -54.07 -13.51 -15.55
C ASN A 219 -52.66 -14.08 -15.77
N PRO A 220 -51.86 -13.53 -16.69
CA PRO A 220 -50.53 -14.06 -16.99
C PRO A 220 -49.50 -13.74 -15.91
N GLU A 221 -49.74 -12.73 -15.07
CA GLU A 221 -48.87 -12.30 -13.97
C GLU A 221 -48.96 -13.23 -12.75
N GLU A 222 -50.07 -13.94 -12.59
CA GLU A 222 -50.34 -14.89 -11.49
C GLU A 222 -49.90 -16.33 -11.83
N VAL A 223 -49.24 -16.55 -12.97
CA VAL A 223 -48.83 -17.89 -13.39
C VAL A 223 -47.73 -18.41 -12.45
N PRO A 224 -47.95 -19.55 -11.74
CA PRO A 224 -46.94 -20.08 -10.83
C PRO A 224 -45.63 -20.43 -11.54
N ARG A 225 -44.51 -20.28 -10.82
CA ARG A 225 -43.15 -20.61 -11.29
C ARG A 225 -43.08 -21.96 -12.01
N THR A 226 -43.73 -23.00 -11.50
CA THR A 226 -43.73 -24.35 -12.11
C THR A 226 -44.35 -24.37 -13.50
N LYS A 227 -45.45 -23.62 -13.71
CA LYS A 227 -46.11 -23.49 -15.02
C LYS A 227 -45.28 -22.61 -15.96
N LEU A 228 -44.66 -21.54 -15.48
CA LEU A 228 -43.74 -20.72 -16.27
C LEU A 228 -42.53 -21.53 -16.77
N GLN A 229 -41.93 -22.35 -15.91
CA GLN A 229 -40.83 -23.26 -16.28
C GLN A 229 -41.28 -24.31 -17.32
N ALA A 230 -42.51 -24.84 -17.20
CA ALA A 230 -43.08 -25.72 -18.21
C ALA A 230 -43.31 -25.02 -19.57
N LEU A 231 -43.68 -23.74 -19.56
CA LEU A 231 -43.80 -22.92 -20.78
C LEU A 231 -42.45 -22.70 -21.47
N PHE A 232 -41.39 -22.39 -20.72
CA PHE A 232 -40.03 -22.30 -21.27
C PHE A 232 -39.61 -23.60 -21.98
N ARG A 233 -39.83 -24.76 -21.33
CA ARG A 233 -39.53 -26.08 -21.93
C ARG A 233 -40.36 -26.32 -23.19
N SER A 234 -41.66 -26.05 -23.14
CA SER A 234 -42.55 -26.27 -24.29
C SER A 234 -42.23 -25.35 -25.47
N ALA A 235 -41.81 -24.10 -25.22
CA ALA A 235 -41.35 -23.18 -26.25
C ALA A 235 -40.02 -23.64 -26.85
N ALA A 236 -39.07 -24.10 -26.02
CA ALA A 236 -37.80 -24.64 -26.48
C ALA A 236 -37.98 -25.88 -27.37
N ASP A 237 -38.90 -26.80 -26.99
CA ASP A 237 -39.30 -27.95 -27.80
C ASP A 237 -39.87 -27.54 -29.15
N HIS A 238 -40.70 -26.49 -29.18
CA HIS A 238 -41.26 -25.96 -30.41
C HIS A 238 -40.16 -25.39 -31.32
N SER A 239 -39.28 -24.55 -30.77
CA SER A 239 -38.12 -24.00 -31.48
C SER A 239 -37.23 -25.11 -32.05
N ALA A 240 -36.92 -26.13 -31.25
CA ALA A 240 -36.05 -27.23 -31.65
C ALA A 240 -36.64 -28.09 -32.78
N ARG A 241 -37.96 -28.36 -32.75
CA ARG A 241 -38.68 -29.04 -33.84
C ARG A 241 -38.62 -28.26 -35.16
N ASN A 242 -38.56 -26.94 -35.08
CA ASN A 242 -38.41 -26.05 -36.23
C ASN A 242 -36.94 -25.79 -36.62
N GLY A 243 -35.98 -26.52 -36.04
CA GLY A 243 -34.55 -26.35 -36.33
C GLY A 243 -33.91 -25.10 -35.71
N ARG A 244 -34.62 -24.41 -34.79
CA ARG A 244 -34.19 -23.19 -34.10
C ARG A 244 -33.78 -23.47 -32.65
N ARG A 245 -33.22 -22.47 -31.96
CA ARG A 245 -32.85 -22.52 -30.53
C ARG A 245 -33.48 -21.35 -29.80
N LEU A 246 -34.12 -21.61 -28.65
CA LEU A 246 -34.71 -20.55 -27.81
C LEU A 246 -33.62 -19.81 -27.03
N VAL A 247 -33.62 -18.47 -27.11
CA VAL A 247 -32.73 -17.58 -26.38
C VAL A 247 -33.54 -16.61 -25.52
N VAL A 248 -33.18 -16.49 -24.24
CA VAL A 248 -33.76 -15.57 -23.26
C VAL A 248 -32.77 -14.45 -22.98
N VAL A 249 -33.15 -13.19 -23.19
CA VAL A 249 -32.28 -12.02 -22.94
C VAL A 249 -32.85 -11.15 -21.83
N VAL A 250 -32.13 -10.95 -20.74
CA VAL A 250 -32.58 -10.11 -19.61
C VAL A 250 -31.56 -9.04 -19.29
N ASP A 251 -31.95 -7.77 -19.34
CA ASP A 251 -31.04 -6.65 -19.08
C ASP A 251 -31.31 -6.00 -17.72
N GLY A 252 -30.24 -5.78 -16.94
CA GLY A 252 -30.28 -5.05 -15.68
C GLY A 252 -30.86 -5.87 -14.52
N LEU A 253 -30.49 -7.14 -14.41
CA LEU A 253 -31.04 -8.08 -13.41
C LEU A 253 -30.86 -7.58 -11.96
N ASP A 254 -29.80 -6.83 -11.66
CA ASP A 254 -29.56 -6.17 -10.36
C ASP A 254 -30.55 -5.05 -10.03
N GLN A 255 -31.35 -4.61 -11.00
CA GLN A 255 -32.42 -3.64 -10.79
C GLN A 255 -33.71 -4.30 -10.30
N ASP A 256 -33.75 -5.61 -10.10
CA ASP A 256 -34.87 -6.33 -9.49
C ASP A 256 -35.14 -5.82 -8.07
N ALA A 257 -36.40 -5.49 -7.77
CA ALA A 257 -36.82 -5.02 -6.45
C ALA A 257 -36.56 -6.03 -5.33
N ALA A 258 -36.50 -7.34 -5.64
CA ALA A 258 -36.14 -8.39 -4.68
C ALA A 258 -34.62 -8.52 -4.46
N TRP A 259 -33.78 -7.91 -5.32
CA TRP A 259 -32.32 -8.05 -5.29
C TRP A 259 -31.57 -6.77 -4.86
N ARG A 260 -32.13 -5.57 -5.07
CA ARG A 260 -31.45 -4.30 -4.74
C ARG A 260 -30.97 -4.26 -3.27
N GLY A 261 -29.72 -3.84 -3.05
CA GLY A 261 -29.15 -3.56 -1.73
C GLY A 261 -29.70 -2.26 -1.11
N GLY A 262 -29.66 -2.14 0.22
CA GLY A 262 -30.16 -0.97 0.97
C GLY A 262 -31.51 -1.15 1.66
N VAL A 263 -32.30 -2.17 1.29
CA VAL A 263 -33.60 -2.49 1.91
C VAL A 263 -33.45 -3.63 2.94
N PRO A 264 -33.98 -3.53 4.17
CA PRO A 264 -33.98 -4.61 5.16
C PRO A 264 -34.59 -5.90 4.61
N GLU A 265 -34.03 -7.07 4.95
CA GLU A 265 -34.48 -8.38 4.42
C GLU A 265 -35.98 -8.64 4.60
N GLY A 266 -36.59 -8.15 5.69
CA GLY A 266 -38.01 -8.33 5.98
C GLY A 266 -38.98 -7.53 5.09
N GLU A 267 -38.49 -6.56 4.32
CA GLU A 267 -39.31 -5.69 3.44
C GLU A 267 -39.16 -6.02 1.95
N ARG A 268 -38.29 -6.96 1.60
CA ARG A 268 -38.07 -7.35 0.20
C ARG A 268 -39.19 -8.26 -0.31
N PRO A 269 -39.60 -8.13 -1.59
CA PRO A 269 -40.46 -9.13 -2.22
C PRO A 269 -39.81 -10.52 -2.13
N GLY A 270 -40.56 -11.52 -1.68
CA GLY A 270 -40.04 -12.88 -1.45
C GLY A 270 -39.72 -13.71 -2.71
N THR A 271 -39.75 -13.13 -3.91
CA THR A 271 -39.45 -13.83 -5.17
C THR A 271 -38.68 -12.92 -6.11
N SER A 272 -37.46 -13.34 -6.47
CA SER A 272 -36.61 -12.64 -7.44
C SER A 272 -36.91 -13.06 -8.89
N ILE A 273 -36.68 -12.14 -9.82
CA ILE A 273 -36.70 -12.42 -11.27
C ILE A 273 -35.63 -13.45 -11.61
N ALA A 274 -34.48 -13.42 -10.92
CA ALA A 274 -33.40 -14.38 -11.10
C ALA A 274 -33.84 -15.83 -10.84
N SER A 275 -34.71 -16.08 -9.84
CA SER A 275 -35.20 -17.42 -9.52
C SER A 275 -36.25 -17.94 -10.52
N LEU A 276 -36.84 -17.05 -11.31
CA LEU A 276 -37.83 -17.36 -12.37
C LEU A 276 -37.19 -17.72 -13.72
N LEU A 277 -35.88 -17.49 -13.90
CA LEU A 277 -35.15 -17.83 -15.12
C LEU A 277 -35.06 -19.36 -15.32
N PRO A 278 -34.93 -19.85 -16.57
CA PRO A 278 -34.86 -21.28 -16.84
C PRO A 278 -33.53 -21.89 -16.36
N GLY A 279 -33.61 -22.89 -15.47
CA GLY A 279 -32.47 -23.62 -14.91
C GLY A 279 -31.93 -24.77 -15.79
N PRO A 280 -30.89 -25.51 -15.33
CA PRO A 280 -30.19 -26.53 -16.12
C PRO A 280 -31.04 -27.80 -16.31
N ALA A 281 -32.00 -28.06 -15.42
CA ALA A 281 -32.96 -29.16 -15.47
C ALA A 281 -34.07 -28.98 -16.55
N ALA A 282 -33.99 -27.95 -17.40
CA ALA A 282 -34.82 -27.82 -18.60
C ALA A 282 -34.31 -28.71 -19.76
N ARG A 283 -33.62 -29.82 -19.47
CA ARG A 283 -33.51 -30.94 -20.41
C ARG A 283 -34.90 -31.55 -20.57
N THR A 284 -35.38 -31.61 -21.81
CA THR A 284 -36.63 -32.27 -22.16
C THR A 284 -36.51 -33.75 -21.82
N GLY A 285 -37.20 -34.18 -20.76
CA GLY A 285 -37.39 -35.53 -20.19
C GLY A 285 -36.55 -36.69 -20.71
N GLU A 286 -35.88 -37.37 -19.79
CA GLU A 286 -35.57 -38.81 -19.88
C GLU A 286 -36.89 -39.58 -19.80
N GLU A 287 -37.41 -40.05 -20.93
CA GLU A 287 -38.29 -41.22 -20.98
C GLU A 287 -38.42 -41.71 -22.44
N SER A 288 -38.12 -43.00 -22.63
CA SER A 288 -38.57 -43.89 -23.71
C SER A 288 -38.06 -43.67 -25.16
N GLY A 289 -36.89 -44.23 -25.46
CA GLY A 289 -36.75 -45.33 -26.44
C GLY A 289 -37.16 -45.16 -27.91
N ARG A 290 -37.50 -43.97 -28.43
CA ARG A 290 -37.74 -43.78 -29.88
C ARG A 290 -36.97 -42.59 -30.45
N ARG A 291 -36.10 -42.89 -31.43
CA ARG A 291 -35.38 -41.92 -32.28
C ARG A 291 -36.32 -40.76 -32.68
N ARG A 292 -36.09 -39.55 -32.14
CA ARG A 292 -36.79 -38.32 -32.54
C ARG A 292 -35.81 -37.15 -32.62
N HIS A 293 -35.95 -36.36 -33.67
CA HIS A 293 -35.12 -35.22 -34.03
C HIS A 293 -34.99 -34.17 -32.91
N GLY A 294 -33.74 -33.73 -32.68
CA GLY A 294 -33.34 -32.41 -32.18
C GLY A 294 -33.88 -31.94 -30.83
N LYS A 295 -33.24 -32.33 -29.72
CA LYS A 295 -33.39 -31.65 -28.43
C LYS A 295 -32.29 -30.59 -28.33
N ARG A 296 -32.63 -29.29 -28.22
CA ARG A 296 -31.66 -28.19 -28.01
C ARG A 296 -31.89 -27.50 -26.68
N SER A 297 -30.82 -27.19 -25.95
CA SER A 297 -30.89 -26.47 -24.67
C SER A 297 -31.28 -24.99 -24.84
N ILE A 298 -31.97 -24.44 -23.84
CA ILE A 298 -32.27 -22.99 -23.76
C ILE A 298 -30.97 -22.24 -23.44
N ARG A 299 -30.76 -21.08 -24.09
CA ARG A 299 -29.66 -20.18 -23.77
C ARG A 299 -30.18 -18.92 -23.09
N VAL A 300 -29.61 -18.56 -21.95
CA VAL A 300 -29.96 -17.36 -21.18
C VAL A 300 -28.80 -16.39 -21.23
N ILE A 301 -29.05 -15.14 -21.59
CA ILE A 301 -28.08 -14.06 -21.54
C ILE A 301 -28.63 -12.99 -20.60
N VAL A 302 -27.93 -12.71 -19.51
CA VAL A 302 -28.32 -11.68 -18.54
C VAL A 302 -27.24 -10.60 -18.41
N SER A 303 -27.63 -9.38 -18.06
CA SER A 303 -26.68 -8.34 -17.63
C SER A 303 -26.95 -7.84 -16.22
N SER A 304 -25.91 -7.39 -15.54
CA SER A 304 -26.04 -6.64 -14.28
C SER A 304 -24.83 -5.74 -14.00
N ARG A 305 -24.93 -4.90 -12.96
CA ARG A 305 -23.74 -4.39 -12.25
C ARG A 305 -22.96 -5.53 -11.58
N PRO A 306 -21.67 -5.33 -11.23
CA PRO A 306 -20.91 -6.36 -10.52
C PRO A 306 -21.65 -6.78 -9.25
N ALA A 307 -21.93 -8.08 -9.11
CA ALA A 307 -22.66 -8.64 -7.98
C ALA A 307 -22.02 -9.98 -7.58
N ALA A 308 -21.73 -10.13 -6.28
CA ALA A 308 -20.96 -11.25 -5.74
C ALA A 308 -21.74 -12.57 -5.69
N VAL A 309 -23.06 -12.52 -5.43
CA VAL A 309 -23.92 -13.71 -5.32
C VAL A 309 -25.30 -13.37 -5.89
N PRO A 310 -25.97 -14.27 -6.64
CA PRO A 310 -27.37 -14.11 -6.99
C PRO A 310 -28.28 -14.12 -5.72
N PRO A 311 -29.55 -13.69 -5.82
CA PRO A 311 -30.48 -13.68 -4.68
C PRO A 311 -30.61 -15.03 -3.96
N ALA A 312 -30.86 -15.01 -2.65
CA ALA A 312 -30.93 -16.21 -1.81
C ALA A 312 -32.03 -17.22 -2.22
N ASP A 313 -33.09 -16.77 -2.90
CA ASP A 313 -34.15 -17.63 -3.42
C ASP A 313 -33.78 -18.34 -4.75
N VAL A 314 -32.60 -18.06 -5.31
CA VAL A 314 -32.04 -18.75 -6.48
C VAL A 314 -31.42 -20.09 -6.04
N PRO A 315 -31.94 -21.25 -6.51
CA PRO A 315 -31.42 -22.55 -6.11
C PRO A 315 -29.92 -22.72 -6.42
N ALA A 316 -29.16 -23.37 -5.54
CA ALA A 316 -27.71 -23.57 -5.67
C ALA A 316 -27.27 -24.20 -7.01
N GLU A 317 -28.11 -25.07 -7.60
CA GLU A 317 -27.81 -25.73 -8.88
C GLU A 317 -27.98 -24.81 -10.11
N HIS A 318 -28.51 -23.60 -9.93
CA HIS A 318 -28.77 -22.65 -11.00
C HIS A 318 -27.47 -22.18 -11.67
N PRO A 319 -27.40 -22.05 -13.01
CA PRO A 319 -26.19 -21.63 -13.71
C PRO A 319 -25.64 -20.27 -13.29
N LEU A 320 -26.47 -19.41 -12.70
CA LEU A 320 -26.03 -18.11 -12.15
C LEU A 320 -25.06 -18.26 -10.96
N HIS A 321 -25.05 -19.39 -10.26
CA HIS A 321 -24.08 -19.69 -9.21
C HIS A 321 -22.73 -20.20 -9.77
N ARG A 322 -22.63 -20.49 -11.07
CA ARG A 322 -21.38 -20.98 -11.69
C ARG A 322 -20.51 -19.83 -12.17
N ALA A 323 -19.27 -19.76 -11.69
CA ALA A 323 -18.28 -18.75 -12.08
C ALA A 323 -18.05 -18.69 -13.60
N GLU A 324 -18.15 -19.83 -14.30
CA GLU A 324 -18.01 -19.91 -15.75
C GLU A 324 -19.07 -19.11 -16.52
N SER A 325 -20.24 -18.87 -15.91
CA SER A 325 -21.32 -18.09 -16.51
C SER A 325 -21.02 -16.59 -16.51
N VAL A 326 -20.16 -16.09 -15.62
CA VAL A 326 -19.93 -14.65 -15.42
C VAL A 326 -18.82 -14.13 -16.35
N ARG A 327 -19.06 -13.00 -17.00
CA ARG A 327 -18.08 -12.30 -17.85
C ARG A 327 -18.12 -10.80 -17.57
N LEU A 328 -16.99 -10.26 -17.10
CA LEU A 328 -16.83 -8.83 -16.85
C LEU A 328 -16.57 -8.08 -18.17
N LEU A 329 -17.34 -7.02 -18.41
CA LEU A 329 -17.20 -6.13 -19.55
C LEU A 329 -16.21 -5.02 -19.21
N ARG A 330 -15.24 -4.80 -20.11
CA ARG A 330 -14.33 -3.65 -20.02
C ARG A 330 -15.09 -2.34 -20.29
N PRO A 331 -14.66 -1.19 -19.73
CA PRO A 331 -15.18 0.12 -20.12
C PRO A 331 -15.10 0.34 -21.64
N SER A 332 -16.13 0.97 -22.23
CA SER A 332 -16.10 1.32 -23.66
C SER A 332 -15.45 2.69 -23.83
N PRO A 333 -14.49 2.86 -24.76
CA PRO A 333 -13.93 4.17 -25.08
C PRO A 333 -14.92 5.15 -25.75
N HIS A 334 -16.15 4.72 -26.07
CA HIS A 334 -17.20 5.53 -26.72
C HIS A 334 -18.48 5.64 -25.88
N ALA A 335 -18.37 5.55 -24.55
CA ALA A 335 -19.51 5.63 -23.63
C ALA A 335 -20.20 7.02 -23.52
N GLY A 336 -19.84 8.00 -24.37
CA GLY A 336 -20.43 9.35 -24.37
C GLY A 336 -21.95 9.41 -24.65
N ALA A 337 -22.56 8.35 -25.16
CA ALA A 337 -24.02 8.26 -25.29
C ALA A 337 -24.76 8.10 -23.94
N GLY A 338 -24.04 7.88 -22.83
CA GLY A 338 -24.57 7.83 -21.47
C GLY A 338 -24.47 9.14 -20.69
N GLU A 339 -23.63 10.09 -21.11
CA GLU A 339 -23.41 11.39 -20.44
C GLU A 339 -24.71 12.19 -20.31
N HIS A 340 -25.53 12.22 -21.36
CA HIS A 340 -26.81 12.93 -21.34
C HIS A 340 -27.77 12.41 -20.26
N ASN A 341 -27.77 11.10 -19.98
CA ASN A 341 -28.62 10.53 -18.92
C ASN A 341 -28.08 10.79 -17.51
N LEU A 342 -26.77 10.95 -17.35
CA LEU A 342 -26.14 11.25 -16.05
C LEU A 342 -26.25 12.72 -15.72
N LEU A 343 -26.08 13.60 -16.71
CA LEU A 343 -26.29 15.04 -16.57
C LEU A 343 -27.76 15.35 -16.29
N ASP A 344 -28.70 14.67 -16.98
CA ASP A 344 -30.13 14.74 -16.65
C ASP A 344 -30.41 14.23 -15.22
N GLY A 345 -29.74 13.16 -14.79
CA GLY A 345 -29.84 12.64 -13.42
C GLY A 345 -29.33 13.63 -12.38
N LEU A 346 -28.17 14.25 -12.63
CA LEU A 346 -27.56 15.29 -11.80
C LEU A 346 -28.46 16.53 -11.72
N ASP A 347 -29.03 16.98 -12.83
CA ASP A 347 -29.93 18.14 -12.85
C ASP A 347 -31.22 17.83 -12.09
N ARG A 348 -31.82 16.64 -12.28
CA ARG A 348 -32.99 16.19 -11.51
C ARG A 348 -32.71 16.05 -10.02
N LEU A 349 -31.52 15.57 -9.64
CA LEU A 349 -31.12 15.50 -8.22
C LEU A 349 -31.04 16.91 -7.60
N ARG A 350 -30.58 17.91 -8.37
CA ARG A 350 -30.45 19.30 -7.94
C ARG A 350 -31.76 20.11 -7.94
N ASP A 351 -32.85 19.55 -8.46
CA ASP A 351 -34.18 20.21 -8.47
C ASP A 351 -34.75 20.38 -7.06
N SER A 352 -34.36 19.52 -6.11
CA SER A 352 -34.72 19.66 -4.70
C SER A 352 -33.65 20.45 -3.92
N GLY A 353 -34.07 21.22 -2.91
CA GLY A 353 -33.15 21.94 -2.03
C GLY A 353 -32.15 21.00 -1.33
N LEU A 354 -32.63 19.85 -0.85
CA LEU A 354 -31.79 18.83 -0.22
C LEU A 354 -30.81 18.20 -1.21
N GLY A 355 -31.25 17.85 -2.41
CA GLY A 355 -30.39 17.24 -3.42
C GLY A 355 -29.33 18.20 -3.96
N ARG A 356 -29.65 19.50 -4.07
CA ARG A 356 -28.65 20.54 -4.35
C ARG A 356 -27.58 20.63 -3.26
N THR A 357 -27.97 20.52 -1.99
CA THR A 357 -27.02 20.48 -0.86
C THR A 357 -26.18 19.21 -0.86
N LEU A 358 -26.75 18.02 -1.14
CA LEU A 358 -25.98 16.78 -1.21
C LEU A 358 -24.95 16.79 -2.35
N VAL A 359 -25.37 17.23 -3.54
CA VAL A 359 -24.45 17.44 -4.67
C VAL A 359 -23.37 18.45 -4.31
N GLY A 360 -23.75 19.53 -3.62
CA GLY A 360 -22.80 20.53 -3.13
C GLY A 360 -21.74 19.93 -2.22
N PHE A 361 -22.12 19.10 -1.24
CA PHE A 361 -21.18 18.42 -0.35
C PHE A 361 -20.27 17.43 -1.08
N LEU A 362 -20.84 16.54 -1.90
CA LEU A 362 -20.08 15.54 -2.65
C LEU A 362 -19.14 16.17 -3.70
N ALA A 363 -19.56 17.28 -4.30
CA ALA A 363 -18.70 18.01 -5.22
C ALA A 363 -17.58 18.69 -4.44
N THR A 364 -17.92 19.45 -3.39
CA THR A 364 -16.96 20.19 -2.55
C THR A 364 -15.96 19.26 -1.87
N SER A 365 -16.39 18.07 -1.47
CA SER A 365 -15.54 17.08 -0.78
C SER A 365 -14.49 16.48 -1.71
N GLY A 366 -14.78 16.36 -3.01
CA GLY A 366 -13.93 15.70 -4.00
C GLY A 366 -13.68 14.21 -3.72
N ALA A 367 -14.35 13.64 -2.71
CA ALA A 367 -14.14 12.29 -2.21
C ALA A 367 -15.43 11.72 -1.61
N GLY A 368 -15.45 10.40 -1.38
CA GLY A 368 -16.62 9.67 -0.92
C GLY A 368 -17.11 10.11 0.46
N LEU A 369 -18.43 10.36 0.56
CA LEU A 369 -19.13 10.61 1.83
C LEU A 369 -20.17 9.53 2.07
N ARG A 370 -20.29 9.06 3.31
CA ARG A 370 -21.33 8.10 3.71
C ARG A 370 -22.69 8.75 3.82
N ALA A 371 -23.75 7.95 3.76
CA ALA A 371 -25.10 8.42 4.04
C ALA A 371 -25.20 9.05 5.46
N ASP A 372 -24.51 8.47 6.44
CA ASP A 372 -24.43 8.99 7.81
C ASP A 372 -23.67 10.32 7.88
N ASP A 373 -22.55 10.44 7.16
CA ASP A 373 -21.77 11.69 7.06
C ASP A 373 -22.66 12.82 6.50
N LEU A 374 -23.39 12.52 5.43
CA LEU A 374 -24.30 13.47 4.78
C LEU A 374 -25.51 13.79 5.66
N ALA A 375 -25.99 12.84 6.47
CA ALA A 375 -27.04 13.07 7.46
C ALA A 375 -26.60 14.06 8.54
N GLU A 376 -25.40 13.87 9.10
CA GLU A 376 -24.80 14.81 10.07
C GLU A 376 -24.55 16.18 9.44
N LEU A 377 -23.97 16.21 8.23
CA LEU A 377 -23.65 17.44 7.53
C LEU A 377 -24.90 18.24 7.18
N THR A 378 -26.02 17.58 6.85
CA THR A 378 -27.28 18.23 6.46
C THR A 378 -28.24 18.48 7.62
N GLY A 379 -28.12 17.72 8.72
CA GLY A 379 -29.09 17.69 9.82
C GLY A 379 -30.36 16.89 9.50
N ILE A 380 -30.29 16.00 8.50
CA ILE A 380 -31.43 15.21 8.01
C ILE A 380 -31.27 13.74 8.41
N GLU A 381 -32.38 13.05 8.64
CA GLU A 381 -32.39 11.63 9.02
C GLU A 381 -31.68 10.73 7.98
N PRO A 382 -30.80 9.78 8.43
CA PRO A 382 -30.04 8.90 7.53
C PRO A 382 -30.90 8.12 6.53
N ALA A 383 -32.05 7.59 6.97
CA ALA A 383 -32.97 6.83 6.10
C ALA A 383 -33.55 7.68 4.95
N ARG A 384 -33.66 9.01 5.12
CA ARG A 384 -34.10 9.92 4.06
C ARG A 384 -32.97 10.22 3.08
N ILE A 385 -31.73 10.36 3.57
CA ILE A 385 -30.55 10.54 2.74
C ILE A 385 -30.30 9.28 1.89
N ALA A 386 -30.27 8.10 2.51
CA ALA A 386 -30.08 6.81 1.84
C ALA A 386 -31.10 6.58 0.72
N ARG A 387 -32.40 6.77 1.01
CA ARG A 387 -33.46 6.67 -0.01
C ARG A 387 -33.25 7.61 -1.20
N MET A 388 -32.70 8.80 -0.98
CA MET A 388 -32.47 9.78 -2.04
C MET A 388 -31.23 9.42 -2.88
N LEU A 389 -30.15 8.95 -2.24
CA LEU A 389 -28.94 8.45 -2.90
C LEU A 389 -29.20 7.17 -3.71
N GLU A 390 -30.11 6.31 -3.24
CA GLU A 390 -30.50 5.06 -3.90
C GLU A 390 -31.61 5.24 -4.97
N SER A 391 -32.23 6.41 -5.03
CA SER A 391 -33.31 6.71 -5.98
C SER A 391 -32.81 6.80 -7.44
N ALA A 392 -33.74 6.84 -8.40
CA ALA A 392 -33.42 7.06 -9.81
C ALA A 392 -32.61 8.35 -10.08
N TRP A 393 -32.56 9.28 -9.12
CA TRP A 393 -31.83 10.54 -9.17
C TRP A 393 -30.36 10.40 -8.73
N GLY A 394 -30.01 9.34 -8.00
CA GLY A 394 -28.64 9.03 -7.58
C GLY A 394 -27.82 8.26 -8.61
N ARG A 395 -28.31 8.08 -9.85
CA ARG A 395 -27.61 7.32 -10.90
C ARG A 395 -26.27 7.93 -11.35
N CYS A 396 -26.04 9.21 -11.04
CA CYS A 396 -24.75 9.88 -11.23
C CYS A 396 -23.76 9.60 -10.08
N LEU A 397 -24.21 8.94 -9.02
CA LEU A 397 -23.41 8.54 -7.87
C LEU A 397 -23.24 7.02 -7.85
N VAL A 398 -22.06 6.56 -7.40
CA VAL A 398 -21.73 5.16 -7.23
C VAL A 398 -21.17 4.93 -5.83
N PRO A 399 -21.43 3.77 -5.21
CA PRO A 399 -20.71 3.37 -4.01
C PRO A 399 -19.20 3.37 -4.27
N ASP A 400 -18.42 3.86 -3.30
CA ASP A 400 -16.96 3.80 -3.35
C ASP A 400 -16.49 2.42 -2.87
N ASP A 401 -15.99 1.61 -3.81
CA ASP A 401 -15.53 0.23 -3.56
C ASP A 401 -14.33 0.14 -2.60
N LEU A 402 -13.60 1.24 -2.39
CA LEU A 402 -12.50 1.30 -1.43
C LEU A 402 -12.99 1.75 -0.05
N SER A 403 -14.22 2.30 0.05
CA SER A 403 -14.79 2.82 1.28
C SER A 403 -16.26 2.41 1.46
N THR A 404 -16.45 1.32 2.22
CA THR A 404 -17.78 0.75 2.50
C THR A 404 -18.77 1.82 2.93
N GLY A 405 -19.88 1.93 2.19
CA GLY A 405 -21.01 2.80 2.49
C GLY A 405 -20.89 4.26 2.01
N SER A 406 -19.79 4.63 1.35
CA SER A 406 -19.59 5.99 0.83
C SER A 406 -20.04 6.11 -0.62
N TYR A 407 -20.43 7.32 -1.04
CA TYR A 407 -20.88 7.62 -2.40
C TYR A 407 -19.94 8.63 -3.05
N VAL A 408 -19.56 8.37 -4.31
CA VAL A 408 -18.76 9.26 -5.17
C VAL A 408 -19.49 9.50 -6.50
N PHE A 409 -19.07 10.49 -7.28
CA PHE A 409 -19.57 10.63 -8.65
C PHE A 409 -19.08 9.48 -9.53
N ALA A 410 -19.90 9.07 -10.49
CA ALA A 410 -19.62 7.93 -11.37
C ALA A 410 -18.36 8.12 -12.24
N ASP A 411 -17.97 9.37 -12.51
CA ASP A 411 -16.72 9.73 -13.19
C ASP A 411 -16.26 11.16 -12.81
N GLU A 412 -15.02 11.50 -13.17
CA GLU A 412 -14.37 12.77 -12.85
C GLU A 412 -14.99 13.97 -13.59
N GLU A 413 -15.54 13.77 -14.80
CA GLU A 413 -16.18 14.81 -15.59
C GLU A 413 -17.54 15.23 -14.99
N LEU A 414 -18.27 14.28 -14.42
CA LEU A 414 -19.47 14.53 -13.62
C LEU A 414 -19.14 15.26 -12.32
N LEU A 415 -18.05 14.90 -11.65
CA LEU A 415 -17.57 15.64 -10.48
C LEU A 415 -17.25 17.09 -10.86
N ARG A 416 -16.52 17.31 -11.95
CA ARG A 416 -16.21 18.66 -12.47
C ARG A 416 -17.48 19.44 -12.82
N THR A 417 -18.42 18.81 -13.50
CA THR A 417 -19.70 19.45 -13.87
C THR A 417 -20.55 19.77 -12.64
N ALA A 418 -20.62 18.88 -11.66
CA ALA A 418 -21.30 19.10 -10.40
C ALA A 418 -20.62 20.24 -9.60
N TRP A 419 -19.29 20.29 -9.61
CA TRP A 419 -18.50 21.36 -8.99
C TRP A 419 -18.86 22.72 -9.59
N GLU A 420 -18.84 22.84 -10.91
CA GLU A 420 -19.20 24.06 -11.64
C GLU A 420 -20.63 24.49 -11.36
N LYS A 421 -21.59 23.55 -11.47
CA LYS A 421 -23.03 23.79 -11.26
C LYS A 421 -23.40 24.10 -9.81
N THR A 422 -22.57 23.76 -8.82
CA THR A 422 -22.81 24.11 -7.42
C THR A 422 -22.69 25.62 -7.18
N GLY A 423 -21.83 26.31 -7.95
CA GLY A 423 -21.60 27.75 -7.82
C GLY A 423 -20.79 28.13 -6.56
N PRO A 424 -20.18 29.32 -6.53
CA PRO A 424 -19.24 29.72 -5.48
C PRO A 424 -19.88 29.83 -4.09
N ASP A 425 -21.10 30.38 -3.98
CA ASP A 425 -21.75 30.64 -2.69
C ASP A 425 -22.10 29.34 -1.95
N LEU A 426 -22.69 28.36 -2.65
CA LEU A 426 -23.03 27.07 -2.06
C LEU A 426 -21.79 26.24 -1.76
N ARG A 427 -20.73 26.33 -2.58
CA ARG A 427 -19.44 25.70 -2.26
C ARG A 427 -18.84 26.29 -0.99
N ALA A 428 -18.81 27.62 -0.87
CA ALA A 428 -18.35 28.29 0.35
C ALA A 428 -19.17 27.83 1.57
N GLU A 429 -20.49 27.72 1.44
CA GLU A 429 -21.35 27.20 2.50
C GLU A 429 -21.04 25.73 2.86
N CYS A 430 -20.85 24.86 1.87
CA CYS A 430 -20.48 23.47 2.10
C CYS A 430 -19.12 23.37 2.81
N VAL A 431 -18.13 24.16 2.41
CA VAL A 431 -16.82 24.24 3.09
C VAL A 431 -16.99 24.69 4.55
N ARG A 432 -17.78 25.73 4.83
CA ARG A 432 -18.05 26.18 6.22
C ARG A 432 -18.67 25.08 7.07
N ARG A 433 -19.63 24.33 6.52
CA ARG A 433 -20.28 23.22 7.23
C ARG A 433 -19.35 22.03 7.43
N LEU A 434 -18.50 21.71 6.46
CA LEU A 434 -17.45 20.69 6.61
C LEU A 434 -16.45 21.07 7.70
N HIS A 435 -16.06 22.35 7.79
CA HIS A 435 -15.22 22.85 8.88
C HIS A 435 -15.89 22.72 10.24
N ALA A 436 -17.15 23.15 10.36
CA ALA A 436 -17.91 23.03 11.60
C ALA A 436 -18.11 21.56 12.02
N TRP A 437 -18.34 20.67 11.05
CA TRP A 437 -18.45 19.24 11.29
C TRP A 437 -17.13 18.66 11.81
N ALA A 438 -16.01 18.97 11.16
CA ALA A 438 -14.67 18.58 11.64
C ALA A 438 -14.40 19.08 13.07
N ASP A 439 -14.69 20.35 13.35
CA ASP A 439 -14.49 20.96 14.67
C ASP A 439 -15.37 20.26 15.74
N SER A 440 -16.58 19.84 15.39
CA SER A 440 -17.48 19.10 16.31
C SER A 440 -16.95 17.72 16.69
N TRP A 441 -16.25 17.04 15.78
CA TRP A 441 -15.63 15.74 16.05
C TRP A 441 -14.39 15.88 16.95
N LEU A 442 -13.61 16.95 16.79
CA LEU A 442 -12.42 17.18 17.62
C LEU A 442 -12.75 17.65 19.05
N THR A 443 -13.88 18.35 19.23
CA THR A 443 -14.27 18.94 20.53
C THR A 443 -15.26 18.10 21.33
N GLY A 444 -16.00 17.18 20.69
CA GLY A 444 -16.98 16.32 21.36
C GLY A 444 -16.36 15.07 22.01
N ASP A 445 -16.99 14.58 23.08
CA ASP A 445 -16.67 13.29 23.68
C ASP A 445 -17.46 12.18 22.94
N ARG A 446 -17.04 11.89 21.70
CA ARG A 446 -17.70 10.90 20.83
C ARG A 446 -17.00 9.56 20.91
N ALA A 447 -17.77 8.50 21.14
CA ALA A 447 -17.30 7.12 21.08
C ALA A 447 -17.37 6.59 19.64
N GLY A 448 -16.26 6.01 19.16
CA GLY A 448 -16.17 5.31 17.88
C GLY A 448 -15.10 5.86 16.93
N PRO A 449 -14.71 5.09 15.90
CA PRO A 449 -13.74 5.53 14.91
C PRO A 449 -14.31 6.72 14.12
N GLY A 450 -13.57 7.84 14.06
CA GLY A 450 -14.02 9.06 13.38
C GLY A 450 -14.38 8.84 11.90
N PRO A 451 -15.22 9.70 11.29
CA PRO A 451 -15.65 9.57 9.90
C PRO A 451 -14.47 9.49 8.94
N ARG A 452 -14.51 8.54 8.00
CA ARG A 452 -13.40 8.29 7.06
C ARG A 452 -13.02 9.54 6.26
N TYR A 453 -14.00 10.35 5.88
CA TYR A 453 -13.74 11.61 5.19
C TYR A 453 -12.83 12.55 6.00
N LEU A 454 -13.15 12.77 7.27
CA LEU A 454 -12.36 13.62 8.18
C LEU A 454 -10.97 13.03 8.45
N LEU A 455 -10.88 11.70 8.51
CA LEU A 455 -9.61 11.01 8.72
C LEU A 455 -8.70 11.06 7.49
N SER A 456 -9.23 10.98 6.26
CA SER A 456 -8.36 10.75 5.09
C SER A 456 -8.46 11.68 3.90
N TYR A 457 -9.61 12.31 3.67
CA TYR A 457 -9.81 13.15 2.49
C TYR A 457 -9.85 14.65 2.85
N TYR A 458 -10.31 14.98 4.06
CA TYR A 458 -10.39 16.35 4.54
C TYR A 458 -9.05 17.11 4.58
N PRO A 459 -7.88 16.51 4.90
CA PRO A 459 -6.60 17.21 4.78
C PRO A 459 -6.35 17.79 3.37
N GLY A 460 -6.78 17.08 2.31
CA GLY A 460 -6.69 17.55 0.93
C GLY A 460 -7.56 18.77 0.63
N LEU A 461 -8.67 18.96 1.36
CA LEU A 461 -9.53 20.14 1.25
C LEU A 461 -8.88 21.39 1.89
N LEU A 462 -8.04 21.19 2.91
CA LEU A 462 -7.44 22.28 3.66
C LEU A 462 -6.26 22.94 2.93
N CYS A 463 -5.64 22.23 1.96
CA CYS A 463 -4.43 22.62 1.23
C CYS A 463 -3.24 22.95 2.13
N GLU A 464 -3.25 24.12 2.80
CA GLU A 464 -2.20 24.66 3.68
C GLU A 464 -2.79 25.55 4.79
N GLY A 465 -2.01 25.84 5.84
CA GLY A 465 -2.34 26.81 6.89
C GLY A 465 -2.77 26.22 8.24
N ALA A 466 -3.06 27.09 9.22
CA ALA A 466 -3.25 26.73 10.63
C ALA A 466 -4.35 25.68 10.90
N ARG A 467 -5.38 25.59 10.04
CA ARG A 467 -6.43 24.57 10.16
C ARG A 467 -5.93 23.18 9.77
N LEU A 468 -5.09 23.07 8.73
CA LEU A 468 -4.44 21.81 8.35
C LEU A 468 -3.52 21.33 9.48
N GLU A 469 -2.70 22.23 10.01
CA GLU A 469 -1.80 21.93 11.13
C GLU A 469 -2.57 21.45 12.36
N ARG A 470 -3.62 22.18 12.78
CA ARG A 470 -4.45 21.78 13.92
C ARG A 470 -5.09 20.41 13.71
N HIS A 471 -5.55 20.12 12.50
CA HIS A 471 -6.23 18.86 12.17
C HIS A 471 -5.27 17.67 12.10
N VAL A 472 -4.14 17.81 11.40
CA VAL A 472 -3.14 16.74 11.23
C VAL A 472 -2.42 16.43 12.56
N LEU A 473 -2.13 17.45 13.36
CA LEU A 473 -1.43 17.33 14.64
C LEU A 473 -2.37 17.10 15.84
N ASP A 474 -3.65 16.81 15.61
CA ASP A 474 -4.57 16.44 16.68
C ASP A 474 -4.29 14.99 17.14
N PRO A 475 -3.92 14.76 18.40
CA PRO A 475 -3.50 13.45 18.86
C PRO A 475 -4.65 12.44 18.92
N ARG A 476 -5.89 12.88 19.20
CA ARG A 476 -7.07 12.00 19.22
C ARG A 476 -7.33 11.47 17.81
N ARG A 477 -7.23 12.35 16.82
CA ARG A 477 -7.36 11.97 15.42
C ARG A 477 -6.24 11.06 14.95
N GLN A 478 -4.98 11.35 15.30
CA GLN A 478 -3.86 10.45 15.00
C GLN A 478 -4.08 9.06 15.61
N ARG A 479 -4.62 9.00 16.84
CA ARG A 479 -5.04 7.75 17.47
C ARG A 479 -6.15 7.06 16.70
N TRP A 480 -7.21 7.75 16.27
CA TRP A 480 -8.27 7.16 15.44
C TRP A 480 -7.77 6.63 14.10
N LEU A 481 -6.83 7.31 13.45
CA LEU A 481 -6.17 6.78 12.25
C LEU A 481 -5.48 5.46 12.57
N VAL A 482 -4.69 5.38 13.63
CA VAL A 482 -4.04 4.11 13.96
C VAL A 482 -5.03 3.03 14.36
N GLU A 483 -6.05 3.34 15.16
CA GLU A 483 -7.14 2.40 15.50
C GLU A 483 -7.91 1.92 14.26
N ALA A 484 -8.00 2.76 13.22
CA ALA A 484 -8.62 2.42 11.93
C ALA A 484 -7.69 1.68 10.97
N GLY A 485 -6.53 1.21 11.41
CA GLY A 485 -5.62 0.46 10.57
C GLY A 485 -4.87 1.36 9.55
N ARG A 486 -4.54 2.59 9.92
CA ARG A 486 -4.14 3.68 9.00
C ARG A 486 -2.88 4.43 9.45
N LEU A 487 -1.95 3.74 10.10
CA LEU A 487 -0.69 4.34 10.59
C LEU A 487 0.15 4.98 9.46
N ASP A 488 0.26 4.33 8.30
CA ASP A 488 1.01 4.88 7.15
C ASP A 488 0.47 6.24 6.70
N GLU A 489 -0.85 6.36 6.69
CA GLU A 489 -1.49 7.61 6.31
C GLU A 489 -1.31 8.69 7.37
N ALA A 490 -1.34 8.33 8.65
CA ALA A 490 -1.02 9.27 9.71
C ALA A 490 0.39 9.85 9.56
N LEU A 491 1.37 9.01 9.20
CA LEU A 491 2.74 9.43 8.93
C LEU A 491 2.84 10.31 7.68
N GLU A 492 2.18 9.91 6.59
CA GLU A 492 2.19 10.66 5.33
C GLU A 492 1.52 12.04 5.46
N GLN A 493 0.43 12.13 6.24
CA GLN A 493 -0.23 13.40 6.48
C GLN A 493 0.67 14.40 7.23
N LEU A 494 1.66 13.93 8.00
CA LEU A 494 2.67 14.82 8.59
C LEU A 494 3.57 15.46 7.52
N ASP A 495 3.77 14.79 6.38
CA ASP A 495 4.55 15.32 5.25
C ASP A 495 3.79 16.40 4.46
N LEU A 496 2.45 16.43 4.56
CA LEU A 496 1.64 17.54 4.02
C LEU A 496 1.93 18.86 4.74
N LEU A 497 2.52 18.82 5.93
CA LEU A 497 2.87 20.01 6.68
C LEU A 497 4.26 20.49 6.21
N PRO A 498 4.38 21.66 5.55
CA PRO A 498 5.53 22.06 4.73
C PRO A 498 6.89 21.76 5.38
N GLY A 499 7.54 20.70 4.90
CA GLY A 499 8.50 19.94 5.71
C GLY A 499 9.97 20.31 5.57
N ARG A 500 10.41 21.09 4.56
CA ARG A 500 11.87 21.20 4.32
C ARG A 500 12.37 22.43 3.55
N GLU A 501 11.53 23.12 2.77
CA GLU A 501 12.02 24.09 1.78
C GLU A 501 11.43 25.52 1.89
N GLY A 502 10.53 25.78 2.84
CA GLY A 502 9.93 27.10 3.08
C GLY A 502 10.65 27.88 4.17
N GLY A 503 11.17 29.07 3.83
CA GLY A 503 11.94 29.96 4.70
C GLY A 503 11.26 30.40 6.00
N GLU A 504 12.11 30.81 6.94
CA GLU A 504 11.98 31.66 8.14
C GLU A 504 10.72 31.64 9.06
N ASP A 505 9.52 31.23 8.61
CA ASP A 505 8.24 31.48 9.30
C ASP A 505 7.53 30.24 9.90
N ARG A 506 8.12 29.04 9.92
CA ARG A 506 7.48 27.92 10.65
C ARG A 506 7.62 28.14 12.16
N GLU A 507 6.49 28.41 12.83
CA GLU A 507 6.44 28.51 14.29
C GLU A 507 7.05 27.26 14.93
N LEU A 508 8.02 27.47 15.84
CA LEU A 508 8.79 26.42 16.51
C LEU A 508 7.89 25.33 17.12
N GLY A 509 6.68 25.71 17.55
CA GLY A 509 5.68 24.81 18.11
C GLY A 509 5.15 23.77 17.12
N VAL A 510 4.97 24.12 15.83
CA VAL A 510 4.49 23.17 14.81
C VAL A 510 5.58 22.13 14.52
N ALA A 511 6.83 22.55 14.39
CA ALA A 511 7.96 21.64 14.17
C ALA A 511 8.12 20.62 15.32
N ALA A 512 7.99 21.08 16.57
CA ALA A 512 8.07 20.20 17.74
C ALA A 512 6.92 19.16 17.77
N ARG A 513 5.70 19.59 17.43
CA ARG A 513 4.54 18.68 17.37
C ARG A 513 4.67 17.66 16.24
N VAL A 514 5.17 18.04 15.07
CA VAL A 514 5.46 17.09 13.97
C VAL A 514 6.50 16.07 14.39
N ALA A 515 7.60 16.52 14.99
CA ALA A 515 8.69 15.66 15.40
C ALA A 515 8.22 14.62 16.44
N LEU A 516 7.48 15.05 17.46
CA LEU A 516 6.91 14.14 18.46
C LEU A 516 5.85 13.22 17.85
N SER A 517 4.93 13.74 17.02
CA SER A 517 3.91 12.92 16.32
C SER A 517 4.58 11.81 15.51
N ARG A 518 5.61 12.15 14.72
CA ARG A 518 6.36 11.19 13.93
C ARG A 518 7.04 10.15 14.81
N ALA A 519 7.74 10.57 15.85
CA ALA A 519 8.43 9.64 16.75
C ALA A 519 7.47 8.67 17.45
N VAL A 520 6.32 9.17 17.89
CA VAL A 520 5.29 8.40 18.59
C VAL A 520 4.59 7.43 17.63
N LEU A 521 4.28 7.87 16.41
CA LEU A 521 3.66 7.02 15.39
C LEU A 521 4.63 5.96 14.86
N SER A 522 5.87 6.34 14.54
CA SER A 522 6.93 5.42 14.09
C SER A 522 7.43 4.48 15.19
N GLY A 523 7.34 4.90 16.46
CA GLY A 523 7.70 4.08 17.63
C GLY A 523 6.68 2.99 17.96
N ARG A 524 5.55 2.91 17.24
CA ARG A 524 4.62 1.78 17.40
C ARG A 524 5.24 0.55 16.75
N THR A 525 5.49 -0.48 17.54
CA THR A 525 6.00 -1.75 17.05
C THR A 525 4.87 -2.41 16.26
N ARG A 526 4.89 -2.22 14.94
CA ARG A 526 4.11 -3.07 14.06
C ARG A 526 4.63 -4.51 14.22
N PRO A 527 3.76 -5.51 14.26
CA PRO A 527 4.20 -6.86 13.94
C PRO A 527 4.94 -6.80 12.59
N PRO A 528 5.90 -7.70 12.29
CA PRO A 528 6.52 -7.72 10.98
C PRO A 528 5.43 -7.78 9.90
N VAL A 529 5.49 -6.88 8.91
CA VAL A 529 4.49 -6.89 7.81
C VAL A 529 4.66 -8.19 7.02
N PRO A 530 3.62 -9.03 6.90
CA PRO A 530 3.64 -10.19 6.00
C PRO A 530 4.08 -9.80 4.59
N LEU A 531 4.89 -10.67 3.97
CA LEU A 531 5.48 -10.44 2.66
C LEU A 531 4.42 -10.21 1.56
N GLU A 532 3.25 -10.81 1.72
CA GLU A 532 2.16 -10.80 0.75
C GLU A 532 1.35 -9.49 0.76
N LEU A 533 1.27 -8.79 1.91
CA LEU A 533 0.38 -7.63 2.06
C LEU A 533 0.67 -6.49 1.07
N PRO A 534 1.92 -6.02 0.88
CA PRO A 534 2.22 -5.00 -0.14
C PRO A 534 1.69 -5.40 -1.52
N ARG A 535 1.86 -6.67 -1.89
CA ARG A 535 1.42 -7.21 -3.17
C ARG A 535 -0.11 -7.27 -3.29
N LEU A 536 -0.81 -7.64 -2.22
CA LEU A 536 -2.29 -7.67 -2.19
C LEU A 536 -2.89 -6.25 -2.33
N PHE A 537 -2.30 -5.25 -1.68
CA PHE A 537 -2.73 -3.86 -1.87
C PHE A 537 -2.49 -3.37 -3.31
N ALA A 538 -1.38 -3.78 -3.93
CA ALA A 538 -1.12 -3.50 -5.33
C ALA A 538 -2.18 -4.15 -6.24
N LEU A 539 -2.58 -5.40 -5.95
CA LEU A 539 -3.64 -6.11 -6.68
C LEU A 539 -5.02 -5.48 -6.47
N ALA A 540 -5.26 -4.92 -5.29
CA ALA A 540 -6.46 -4.16 -4.98
C ALA A 540 -6.51 -2.80 -5.70
N GLY A 541 -5.39 -2.34 -6.28
CA GLY A 541 -5.26 -1.05 -6.97
C GLY A 541 -4.79 0.10 -6.07
N ASP A 542 -4.44 -0.16 -4.81
CA ASP A 542 -3.90 0.83 -3.88
C ASP A 542 -2.36 0.81 -3.90
N VAL A 543 -1.80 1.34 -4.98
CA VAL A 543 -0.36 1.33 -5.26
C VAL A 543 0.43 2.11 -4.20
N LYS A 544 -0.16 3.20 -3.72
CA LYS A 544 0.45 4.10 -2.74
C LYS A 544 0.66 3.39 -1.40
N ARG A 545 -0.37 2.69 -0.93
CA ARG A 545 -0.30 1.91 0.31
C ARG A 545 0.58 0.68 0.15
N ALA A 546 0.54 0.02 -1.00
CA ALA A 546 1.44 -1.08 -1.33
C ALA A 546 2.91 -0.66 -1.21
N ARG A 547 3.27 0.50 -1.75
CA ARG A 547 4.61 1.09 -1.62
C ARG A 547 4.98 1.37 -0.16
N GLN A 548 4.10 2.00 0.61
CA GLN A 548 4.36 2.32 2.02
C GLN A 548 4.63 1.06 2.86
N LEU A 549 3.81 0.02 2.68
CA LEU A 549 4.00 -1.25 3.38
C LEU A 549 5.30 -1.96 2.96
N ALA A 550 5.68 -1.88 1.67
CA ALA A 550 6.96 -2.40 1.23
C ALA A 550 8.14 -1.68 1.92
N LEU A 551 8.08 -0.35 2.03
CA LEU A 551 9.11 0.48 2.65
C LEU A 551 9.16 0.40 4.18
N SER A 552 8.13 -0.16 4.82
CA SER A 552 8.07 -0.33 6.28
C SER A 552 8.97 -1.45 6.83
N ALA A 553 9.60 -2.25 5.96
CA ALA A 553 10.57 -3.26 6.38
C ALA A 553 11.78 -2.59 7.08
N ALA A 554 12.34 -3.24 8.09
CA ALA A 554 13.48 -2.70 8.83
C ALA A 554 14.76 -2.67 7.97
N GLU A 555 15.01 -3.76 7.24
CA GLU A 555 16.21 -3.95 6.43
C GLU A 555 16.06 -3.41 5.00
N ASP A 556 17.11 -2.80 4.48
CA ASP A 556 17.12 -2.19 3.14
C ASP A 556 16.93 -3.24 2.02
N ALA A 557 17.48 -4.46 2.19
CA ALA A 557 17.30 -5.56 1.24
C ALA A 557 15.81 -5.99 1.15
N ALA A 558 15.14 -6.11 2.30
CA ALA A 558 13.73 -6.45 2.38
C ALA A 558 12.83 -5.37 1.77
N LYS A 559 13.16 -4.07 1.93
CA LYS A 559 12.44 -2.97 1.25
C LYS A 559 12.49 -3.14 -0.27
N ALA A 560 13.68 -3.40 -0.81
CA ALA A 560 13.87 -3.60 -2.24
C ALA A 560 13.10 -4.81 -2.77
N ALA A 561 13.20 -5.97 -2.10
CA ALA A 561 12.49 -7.19 -2.49
C ALA A 561 10.96 -7.01 -2.48
N ARG A 562 10.41 -6.38 -1.44
CA ARG A 562 8.96 -6.10 -1.32
C ARG A 562 8.46 -5.14 -2.39
N LEU A 563 9.23 -4.09 -2.71
CA LEU A 563 8.90 -3.17 -3.80
C LEU A 563 8.83 -3.91 -5.15
N VAL A 564 9.76 -4.83 -5.42
CA VAL A 564 9.69 -5.67 -6.63
C VAL A 564 8.43 -6.54 -6.65
N GLY A 565 7.99 -7.05 -5.50
CA GLY A 565 6.71 -7.73 -5.35
C GLY A 565 5.54 -6.88 -5.85
N VAL A 566 5.51 -5.58 -5.50
CA VAL A 566 4.52 -4.59 -5.99
C VAL A 566 4.66 -4.37 -7.49
N VAL A 567 5.88 -4.12 -7.99
CA VAL A 567 6.15 -3.92 -9.43
C VAL A 567 5.65 -5.11 -10.26
N SER A 568 5.83 -6.34 -9.76
CA SER A 568 5.40 -7.56 -10.47
C SER A 568 3.89 -7.64 -10.71
N VAL A 569 3.09 -6.97 -9.87
CA VAL A 569 1.65 -6.85 -10.04
C VAL A 569 1.32 -5.77 -11.07
N LEU A 570 1.91 -4.60 -10.91
CA LEU A 570 1.65 -3.45 -11.78
C LEU A 570 2.04 -3.71 -13.23
N ALA A 571 3.16 -4.40 -13.44
CA ALA A 571 3.65 -4.82 -14.75
C ALA A 571 2.62 -5.67 -15.53
N ARG A 572 1.81 -6.48 -14.85
CA ARG A 572 0.74 -7.28 -15.50
C ARG A 572 -0.41 -6.42 -16.05
N THR A 573 -0.56 -5.21 -15.50
CA THR A 573 -1.60 -4.24 -15.88
C THR A 573 -1.06 -3.08 -16.72
N ASN A 574 0.25 -3.06 -16.99
CA ASN A 574 0.97 -2.02 -17.73
C ASN A 574 0.79 -0.61 -17.13
N ALA A 575 0.75 -0.52 -15.80
CA ALA A 575 0.60 0.73 -15.06
C ALA A 575 1.92 1.54 -15.07
N PRO A 576 1.87 2.87 -15.30
CA PRO A 576 3.07 3.72 -15.40
C PRO A 576 3.89 3.78 -14.11
N GLU A 577 3.26 3.64 -12.95
CA GLU A 577 3.88 3.66 -11.62
C GLU A 577 4.89 2.50 -11.41
N ALA A 578 4.78 1.44 -12.22
CA ALA A 578 5.68 0.29 -12.15
C ALA A 578 7.16 0.67 -12.39
N THR A 579 7.42 1.62 -13.29
CA THR A 579 8.78 2.05 -13.63
C THR A 579 9.42 2.88 -12.51
N GLU A 580 8.66 3.76 -11.88
CA GLU A 580 9.14 4.59 -10.77
C GLU A 580 9.51 3.73 -9.56
N LEU A 581 8.61 2.81 -9.18
CA LEU A 581 8.84 1.87 -8.07
C LEU A 581 9.99 0.91 -8.35
N ALA A 582 10.19 0.50 -9.61
CA ALA A 582 11.35 -0.31 -9.99
C ALA A 582 12.66 0.47 -9.79
N GLY A 583 12.71 1.75 -10.15
CA GLY A 583 13.86 2.61 -9.90
C GLY A 583 14.10 2.85 -8.40
N GLU A 584 13.05 2.89 -7.59
CA GLU A 584 13.18 2.97 -6.13
C GLU A 584 13.73 1.69 -5.51
N ALA A 585 13.26 0.52 -5.98
CA ALA A 585 13.79 -0.76 -5.53
C ALA A 585 15.30 -0.88 -5.79
N VAL A 586 15.79 -0.35 -6.92
CA VAL A 586 17.23 -0.30 -7.24
C VAL A 586 18.02 0.47 -6.18
N ARG A 587 17.55 1.66 -5.78
CA ARG A 587 18.26 2.49 -4.78
C ARG A 587 18.39 1.79 -3.43
N TRP A 588 17.35 1.07 -3.01
CA TRP A 588 17.39 0.29 -1.77
C TRP A 588 18.30 -0.95 -1.89
N ALA A 589 18.32 -1.59 -3.06
CA ALA A 589 19.23 -2.70 -3.36
C ALA A 589 20.71 -2.28 -3.28
N GLU A 590 21.04 -1.11 -3.84
CA GLU A 590 22.39 -0.55 -3.81
C GLU A 590 22.83 -0.23 -2.37
N ARG A 591 21.96 0.42 -1.57
CA ARG A 591 22.23 0.70 -0.15
C ARG A 591 22.44 -0.57 0.67
N ALA A 592 21.65 -1.61 0.42
CA ALA A 592 21.78 -2.89 1.11
C ALA A 592 23.14 -3.56 0.82
N ALA A 593 23.58 -3.54 -0.45
CA ALA A 593 24.87 -4.07 -0.85
C ALA A 593 26.04 -3.27 -0.23
N GLU A 594 25.93 -1.94 -0.15
CA GLU A 594 26.94 -1.07 0.47
C GLU A 594 27.06 -1.28 1.99
N ALA A 595 25.94 -1.57 2.67
CA ALA A 595 25.91 -1.78 4.12
C ALA A 595 26.40 -3.17 4.57
N THR A 596 26.53 -4.12 3.64
CA THR A 596 26.92 -5.51 3.96
C THR A 596 28.44 -5.61 4.09
N ALA A 597 28.93 -6.21 5.18
CA ALA A 597 30.36 -6.39 5.39
C ALA A 597 30.98 -7.33 4.34
N PRO A 598 32.28 -7.17 3.98
CA PRO A 598 32.92 -7.98 2.93
C PRO A 598 32.99 -9.48 3.23
N VAL A 599 33.03 -9.86 4.50
CA VAL A 599 33.04 -11.26 4.97
C VAL A 599 31.82 -11.41 5.89
N ALA A 600 30.69 -11.83 5.33
CA ALA A 600 29.43 -11.97 6.05
C ALA A 600 28.88 -13.38 5.84
N GLU A 601 28.29 -13.95 6.89
CA GLU A 601 27.47 -15.16 6.79
C GLU A 601 26.33 -14.95 5.77
N GLN A 602 25.83 -16.04 5.20
CA GLN A 602 24.73 -15.98 4.23
C GLN A 602 23.54 -15.20 4.82
N ASN A 603 23.02 -14.25 4.04
CA ASN A 603 21.95 -13.36 4.47
C ASN A 603 20.69 -13.57 3.61
N ASP A 604 19.61 -14.05 4.24
CA ASP A 604 18.33 -14.36 3.59
C ASP A 604 17.75 -13.16 2.81
N GLY A 605 17.89 -11.94 3.34
CA GLY A 605 17.43 -10.73 2.66
C GLY A 605 18.19 -10.44 1.36
N MET A 606 19.47 -10.76 1.31
CA MET A 606 20.29 -10.63 0.09
C MET A 606 19.99 -11.73 -0.94
N GLU A 607 19.60 -12.93 -0.49
CA GLU A 607 19.08 -13.99 -1.36
C GLU A 607 17.74 -13.61 -2.01
N GLU A 608 16.82 -13.03 -1.23
CA GLU A 608 15.55 -12.50 -1.77
C GLU A 608 15.80 -11.41 -2.84
N LEU A 609 16.81 -10.57 -2.62
CA LEU A 609 17.18 -9.51 -3.54
C LEU A 609 17.69 -10.05 -4.89
N ALA A 610 18.47 -11.13 -4.87
CA ALA A 610 18.90 -11.84 -6.08
C ALA A 610 17.70 -12.34 -6.90
N GLN A 611 16.69 -12.88 -6.23
CA GLN A 611 15.46 -13.33 -6.86
C GLN A 611 14.58 -12.16 -7.36
N ALA A 612 14.58 -11.03 -6.64
CA ALA A 612 13.88 -9.82 -7.00
C ALA A 612 14.42 -9.23 -8.33
N GLY A 613 15.74 -9.11 -8.48
CA GLY A 613 16.34 -8.62 -9.74
C GLY A 613 15.94 -9.43 -10.97
N ARG A 614 15.86 -10.77 -10.84
CA ARG A 614 15.38 -11.67 -11.91
C ARG A 614 13.88 -11.49 -12.19
N THR A 615 13.09 -11.18 -11.16
CA THR A 615 11.65 -10.94 -11.29
C THR A 615 11.39 -9.66 -12.07
N LEU A 616 12.14 -8.59 -11.82
CA LEU A 616 12.06 -7.35 -12.59
C LEU A 616 12.32 -7.56 -14.08
N ILE A 617 13.34 -8.36 -14.44
CA ILE A 617 13.63 -8.71 -15.84
C ILE A 617 12.42 -9.41 -16.48
N LYS A 618 11.82 -10.40 -15.80
CA LYS A 618 10.62 -11.10 -16.31
C LYS A 618 9.40 -10.19 -16.44
N CYS A 619 9.30 -9.16 -15.62
CA CYS A 619 8.22 -8.18 -15.64
C CYS A 619 8.40 -7.08 -16.70
N GLY A 620 9.47 -7.13 -17.51
CA GLY A 620 9.75 -6.14 -18.55
C GLY A 620 10.48 -4.89 -18.07
N ALA A 621 10.85 -4.82 -16.78
CA ALA A 621 11.69 -3.76 -16.21
C ALA A 621 13.17 -4.16 -16.26
N GLU A 622 13.68 -4.40 -17.49
CA GLU A 622 14.96 -5.06 -17.71
C GLU A 622 16.15 -4.30 -17.09
N GLU A 623 16.24 -2.99 -17.30
CA GLU A 623 17.36 -2.18 -16.78
C GLU A 623 17.39 -2.12 -15.25
N ALA A 624 16.23 -1.95 -14.61
CA ALA A 624 16.13 -1.97 -13.15
C ALA A 624 16.50 -3.35 -12.59
N GLY A 625 16.05 -4.43 -13.23
CA GLY A 625 16.42 -5.79 -12.84
C GLY A 625 17.92 -6.04 -12.97
N ARG A 626 18.54 -5.60 -14.08
CA ARG A 626 19.99 -5.67 -14.28
C ARG A 626 20.75 -4.87 -13.21
N ALA A 627 20.26 -3.68 -12.84
CA ALA A 627 20.89 -2.86 -11.80
C ALA A 627 20.89 -3.55 -10.43
N VAL A 628 19.75 -4.15 -10.00
CA VAL A 628 19.70 -4.95 -8.77
C VAL A 628 20.68 -6.12 -8.84
N LEU A 629 20.72 -6.86 -9.95
CA LEU A 629 21.63 -8.00 -10.09
C LEU A 629 23.11 -7.59 -10.09
N ARG A 630 23.46 -6.39 -10.56
CA ARG A 630 24.83 -5.87 -10.48
C ARG A 630 25.30 -5.66 -9.04
N ALA A 631 24.40 -5.26 -8.14
CA ALA A 631 24.69 -5.10 -6.71
C ALA A 631 24.84 -6.45 -5.98
N VAL A 632 24.11 -7.47 -6.42
CA VAL A 632 24.08 -8.83 -5.83
C VAL A 632 25.32 -9.66 -6.19
N VAL A 633 25.76 -9.64 -7.46
CA VAL A 633 26.85 -10.53 -7.95
C VAL A 633 28.15 -10.46 -7.12
N PRO A 634 28.66 -9.29 -6.70
CA PRO A 634 29.88 -9.21 -5.91
C PRO A 634 29.69 -9.47 -4.39
N CYS A 635 28.47 -9.64 -3.90
CA CYS A 635 28.18 -9.75 -2.47
C CYS A 635 28.39 -11.19 -1.96
N GLU A 636 29.35 -11.42 -1.06
CA GLU A 636 29.65 -12.75 -0.51
C GLU A 636 28.57 -13.29 0.44
N ALA A 637 27.71 -12.42 0.99
CA ALA A 637 26.54 -12.82 1.78
C ALA A 637 25.44 -13.53 0.95
N VAL A 638 25.62 -13.61 -0.38
CA VAL A 638 24.73 -14.33 -1.30
C VAL A 638 25.41 -15.63 -1.72
N GLY A 639 24.71 -16.75 -1.61
CA GLY A 639 25.18 -18.05 -2.02
C GLY A 639 25.63 -18.10 -3.48
N SER A 640 26.69 -18.85 -3.73
CA SER A 640 27.37 -18.95 -5.03
C SER A 640 26.41 -19.37 -6.16
N ALA A 641 25.43 -20.23 -5.86
CA ALA A 641 24.36 -20.60 -6.77
C ALA A 641 23.49 -19.40 -7.25
N SER A 642 23.06 -18.54 -6.32
CA SER A 642 22.27 -17.35 -6.63
C SER A 642 23.09 -16.30 -7.40
N ARG A 643 24.38 -16.14 -7.06
CA ARG A 643 25.31 -15.28 -7.80
C ARG A 643 25.52 -15.75 -9.25
N VAL A 644 25.65 -17.07 -9.50
CA VAL A 644 25.71 -17.64 -10.86
C VAL A 644 24.44 -17.33 -11.65
N ARG A 645 23.26 -17.52 -11.04
CA ARG A 645 21.97 -17.21 -11.68
C ARG A 645 21.83 -15.71 -12.00
N ALA A 646 22.28 -14.84 -11.09
CA ALA A 646 22.29 -13.40 -11.28
C ALA A 646 23.23 -12.99 -12.43
N ALA A 647 24.47 -13.47 -12.43
CA ALA A 647 25.45 -13.20 -13.47
C ALA A 647 24.99 -13.71 -14.85
N HIS A 648 24.35 -14.89 -14.92
CA HIS A 648 23.77 -15.39 -16.15
C HIS A 648 22.66 -14.49 -16.71
N ALA A 649 21.78 -13.96 -15.84
CA ALA A 649 20.71 -13.06 -16.26
C ALA A 649 21.21 -11.69 -16.77
N LEU A 650 22.42 -11.27 -16.37
CA LEU A 650 23.12 -10.09 -16.92
C LEU A 650 23.69 -10.36 -18.33
N GLY A 651 23.76 -11.60 -18.79
CA GLY A 651 24.22 -11.95 -20.13
C GLY A 651 25.73 -11.64 -20.32
N PRO A 652 26.15 -11.01 -21.44
CA PRO A 652 27.57 -10.87 -21.78
C PRO A 652 28.36 -9.98 -20.79
N GLU A 653 27.68 -9.12 -20.02
CA GLU A 653 28.30 -8.19 -19.05
C GLU A 653 29.15 -8.87 -17.96
N ARG A 654 28.86 -10.15 -17.65
CA ARG A 654 29.53 -10.92 -16.59
C ARG A 654 30.16 -12.23 -17.09
N ALA A 655 30.42 -12.35 -18.39
CA ALA A 655 31.04 -13.55 -18.96
C ALA A 655 32.45 -13.84 -18.40
N GLU A 656 33.24 -12.79 -18.16
CA GLU A 656 34.57 -12.90 -17.54
C GLU A 656 34.48 -13.34 -16.08
N TRP A 657 33.52 -12.80 -15.32
CA TRP A 657 33.29 -13.19 -13.92
C TRP A 657 32.86 -14.66 -13.81
N LEU A 658 31.97 -15.14 -14.69
CA LEU A 658 31.59 -16.57 -14.75
C LEU A 658 32.79 -17.47 -15.09
N THR A 659 33.73 -16.97 -15.89
CA THR A 659 34.97 -17.70 -16.21
C THR A 659 35.91 -17.74 -15.01
N GLU A 660 36.03 -16.63 -14.26
CA GLU A 660 36.82 -16.58 -13.02
C GLU A 660 36.22 -17.48 -11.95
N LEU A 661 34.91 -17.42 -11.74
CA LEU A 661 34.21 -18.27 -10.79
C LEU A 661 34.34 -19.76 -11.16
N SER A 662 34.37 -20.09 -12.46
CA SER A 662 34.67 -21.46 -12.90
C SER A 662 36.06 -21.92 -12.47
N ARG A 663 37.07 -21.03 -12.54
CA ARG A 663 38.44 -21.33 -12.10
C ARG A 663 38.52 -21.43 -10.58
N TYR A 664 37.81 -20.55 -9.87
CA TYR A 664 37.68 -20.62 -8.42
C TYR A 664 37.05 -21.94 -7.96
N ALA A 665 35.94 -22.36 -8.57
CA ALA A 665 35.32 -23.67 -8.29
C ALA A 665 36.26 -24.84 -8.58
N SER A 666 37.13 -24.74 -9.61
CA SER A 666 38.19 -25.73 -9.83
C SER A 666 39.24 -25.76 -8.73
N ALA A 667 39.57 -24.63 -8.11
CA ALA A 667 40.47 -24.59 -6.96
C ALA A 667 39.79 -25.16 -5.70
N LEU A 668 38.52 -24.83 -5.46
CA LEU A 668 37.72 -25.38 -4.37
C LEU A 668 37.57 -26.90 -4.44
N ALA A 669 37.49 -27.46 -5.65
CA ALA A 669 37.40 -28.92 -5.84
C ALA A 669 38.67 -29.69 -5.41
N GLU A 670 39.80 -29.01 -5.21
CA GLU A 670 41.03 -29.60 -4.65
C GLU A 670 41.11 -29.46 -3.11
N GLY A 671 40.14 -28.78 -2.52
CA GLY A 671 40.04 -28.44 -1.11
C GLY A 671 39.44 -29.53 -0.23
N ASP A 672 38.92 -29.11 0.92
CA ASP A 672 38.17 -30.00 1.84
C ASP A 672 36.74 -30.31 1.34
N VAL A 673 35.98 -31.11 2.09
CA VAL A 673 34.65 -31.60 1.66
C VAL A 673 33.64 -30.45 1.51
N ASP A 674 33.73 -29.39 2.33
CA ASP A 674 32.84 -28.23 2.24
C ASP A 674 33.16 -27.39 1.00
N GLU A 675 34.45 -27.17 0.73
CA GLU A 675 34.93 -26.50 -0.48
C GLU A 675 34.52 -27.29 -1.74
N GLN A 676 34.64 -28.62 -1.70
CA GLN A 676 34.20 -29.51 -2.79
C GLN A 676 32.69 -29.47 -3.03
N ALA A 677 31.89 -29.38 -1.96
CA ALA A 677 30.43 -29.22 -2.06
C ALA A 677 30.06 -27.90 -2.74
N GLU A 678 30.71 -26.80 -2.35
CA GLU A 678 30.50 -25.50 -2.99
C GLU A 678 30.90 -25.52 -4.48
N ALA A 679 32.01 -26.18 -4.84
CA ALA A 679 32.42 -26.35 -6.23
C ALA A 679 31.35 -27.05 -7.08
N LEU A 680 30.74 -28.12 -6.55
CA LEU A 680 29.67 -28.86 -7.22
C LEU A 680 28.39 -28.05 -7.37
N GLU A 681 28.04 -27.21 -6.38
CA GLU A 681 26.90 -26.29 -6.47
C GLU A 681 27.12 -25.23 -7.55
N ILE A 682 28.32 -24.63 -7.62
CA ILE A 682 28.69 -23.66 -8.66
C ILE A 682 28.60 -24.31 -10.04
N TRP A 683 29.26 -25.45 -10.24
CA TRP A 683 29.23 -26.15 -11.53
C TRP A 683 27.82 -26.61 -11.91
N GLY A 684 27.04 -27.10 -10.95
CA GLY A 684 25.65 -27.50 -11.15
C GLY A 684 24.78 -26.36 -11.66
N GLU A 685 24.86 -25.19 -11.05
CA GLU A 685 24.12 -24.01 -11.52
C GLU A 685 24.62 -23.51 -12.88
N MET A 686 25.93 -23.52 -13.13
CA MET A 686 26.50 -23.17 -14.43
C MET A 686 25.98 -24.10 -15.54
N ILE A 687 25.87 -25.41 -15.25
CA ILE A 687 25.30 -26.41 -16.17
C ILE A 687 23.83 -26.13 -16.44
N ARG A 688 23.03 -25.87 -15.39
CA ARG A 688 21.59 -25.56 -15.51
C ARG A 688 21.35 -24.26 -16.28
N ALA A 689 22.14 -23.23 -16.03
CA ALA A 689 22.10 -21.95 -16.73
C ALA A 689 22.66 -22.02 -18.16
N ARG A 690 23.30 -23.13 -18.55
CA ARG A 690 23.90 -23.34 -19.88
C ARG A 690 24.93 -22.27 -20.26
N VAL A 691 25.75 -21.86 -19.30
CA VAL A 691 26.82 -20.89 -19.55
C VAL A 691 27.82 -21.43 -20.59
N PRO A 692 28.60 -20.57 -21.28
CA PRO A 692 29.66 -21.02 -22.16
C PRO A 692 30.60 -22.01 -21.45
N GLY A 693 30.91 -23.15 -22.08
CA GLY A 693 31.74 -24.20 -21.47
C GLY A 693 30.99 -25.24 -20.62
N HIS A 694 29.68 -25.09 -20.41
CA HIS A 694 28.89 -26.03 -19.58
C HIS A 694 28.95 -27.50 -20.01
N VAL A 695 29.21 -27.79 -21.30
CA VAL A 695 29.36 -29.18 -21.78
C VAL A 695 30.63 -29.83 -21.21
N ALA A 696 31.71 -29.07 -21.07
CA ALA A 696 32.94 -29.54 -20.43
C ALA A 696 32.72 -29.75 -18.93
N LEU A 697 32.00 -28.82 -18.27
CA LEU A 697 31.66 -28.96 -16.84
C LEU A 697 30.85 -30.23 -16.53
N ARG A 698 30.00 -30.71 -17.46
CA ARG A 698 29.30 -32.00 -17.29
C ARG A 698 30.26 -33.19 -17.20
N ASN A 699 31.39 -33.13 -17.92
CA ASN A 699 32.44 -34.15 -17.80
C ASN A 699 33.16 -33.99 -16.48
N VAL A 700 33.54 -32.75 -16.11
CA VAL A 700 34.23 -32.47 -14.84
C VAL A 700 33.43 -32.98 -13.63
N VAL A 701 32.13 -32.65 -13.54
CA VAL A 701 31.27 -33.13 -12.44
C VAL A 701 31.17 -34.65 -12.41
N LYS A 702 31.05 -35.28 -13.58
CA LYS A 702 31.01 -36.75 -13.68
C LYS A 702 32.32 -37.36 -13.22
N ASP A 703 33.43 -36.92 -13.79
CA ASP A 703 34.76 -37.46 -13.52
C ASP A 703 35.14 -37.28 -12.04
N PHE A 704 34.72 -36.15 -11.44
CA PHE A 704 34.82 -35.89 -10.00
C PHE A 704 34.03 -36.92 -9.18
N CYS A 705 32.74 -37.12 -9.48
CA CYS A 705 31.91 -38.10 -8.74
C CYS A 705 32.38 -39.55 -8.95
N ASP A 706 32.81 -39.91 -10.17
CA ASP A 706 33.32 -41.24 -10.51
C ASP A 706 34.63 -41.54 -9.75
N ALA A 707 35.45 -40.52 -9.46
CA ALA A 707 36.67 -40.66 -8.66
C ALA A 707 36.40 -40.93 -7.17
N LEU A 708 35.26 -40.46 -6.64
CA LEU A 708 34.85 -40.66 -5.24
C LEU A 708 34.16 -42.03 -5.02
N ALA A 709 33.54 -42.60 -6.05
CA ALA A 709 32.76 -43.84 -5.95
C ALA A 709 33.51 -45.07 -5.36
N PRO A 710 34.81 -45.32 -5.64
CA PRO A 710 35.54 -46.47 -5.09
C PRO A 710 35.81 -46.40 -3.58
N SER A 711 35.74 -45.21 -2.98
CA SER A 711 36.05 -44.95 -1.56
C SER A 711 34.94 -44.15 -0.85
N MET A 712 33.70 -44.27 -1.33
CA MET A 712 32.55 -43.48 -0.86
C MET A 712 32.24 -43.76 0.62
N ASP A 713 32.65 -42.83 1.48
CA ASP A 713 32.18 -42.70 2.87
C ASP A 713 30.97 -41.75 2.95
N LEU A 714 30.41 -41.54 4.15
CA LEU A 714 29.20 -40.73 4.30
C LEU A 714 29.39 -39.24 3.96
N SER A 715 30.60 -38.70 4.11
CA SER A 715 30.91 -37.32 3.69
C SER A 715 30.91 -37.17 2.16
N HIS A 716 31.30 -38.22 1.43
CA HIS A 716 31.24 -38.25 -0.04
C HIS A 716 29.81 -38.46 -0.59
N VAL A 717 28.88 -38.97 0.21
CA VAL A 717 27.46 -39.15 -0.20
C VAL A 717 26.84 -37.81 -0.60
N ASP A 718 27.15 -36.75 0.15
CA ASP A 718 26.68 -35.38 -0.11
C ASP A 718 27.16 -34.85 -1.47
N LEU A 719 28.46 -35.03 -1.74
CA LEU A 719 29.10 -34.62 -2.98
C LEU A 719 28.48 -35.35 -4.18
N VAL A 720 28.28 -36.67 -4.07
CA VAL A 720 27.69 -37.46 -5.15
C VAL A 720 26.20 -37.11 -5.35
N ALA A 721 25.46 -36.77 -4.30
CA ALA A 721 24.07 -36.29 -4.41
C ALA A 721 23.98 -34.91 -5.10
N LEU A 722 24.90 -33.99 -4.78
CA LEU A 722 25.03 -32.69 -5.46
C LEU A 722 25.39 -32.88 -6.95
N GLY A 723 26.34 -33.77 -7.25
CA GLY A 723 26.71 -34.13 -8.62
C GLY A 723 25.57 -34.78 -9.42
N ALA A 724 24.81 -35.67 -8.81
CA ALA A 724 23.62 -36.27 -9.40
C ALA A 724 22.57 -35.19 -9.75
N SER A 725 22.30 -34.27 -8.83
CA SER A 725 21.38 -33.14 -9.04
C SER A 725 21.84 -32.20 -10.16
N ALA A 726 23.15 -31.91 -10.23
CA ALA A 726 23.76 -31.10 -11.29
C ALA A 726 23.57 -31.74 -12.69
N LEU A 727 23.69 -33.07 -12.79
CA LEU A 727 23.60 -33.80 -14.04
C LEU A 727 22.18 -34.25 -14.42
N ALA A 728 21.20 -34.19 -13.52
CA ALA A 728 19.88 -34.79 -13.68
C ALA A 728 19.11 -34.43 -14.97
N ASN A 729 19.26 -33.18 -15.44
CA ASN A 729 18.58 -32.68 -16.65
C ASN A 729 19.36 -32.92 -17.95
N CYS A 730 20.62 -33.36 -17.89
CA CYS A 730 21.49 -33.50 -19.06
C CYS A 730 22.11 -34.89 -19.25
N ARG A 731 22.31 -35.65 -18.17
CA ARG A 731 22.82 -37.03 -18.15
C ARG A 731 22.01 -37.91 -17.21
N ARG A 732 20.71 -37.99 -17.48
CA ARG A 732 19.73 -38.59 -16.58
C ARG A 732 20.04 -40.04 -16.16
N ALA A 733 20.60 -40.85 -17.05
CA ALA A 733 20.96 -42.24 -16.72
C ALA A 733 22.13 -42.32 -15.72
N GLU A 734 23.14 -41.46 -15.89
CA GLU A 734 24.32 -41.40 -15.00
C GLU A 734 23.95 -40.80 -13.64
N ALA A 735 23.20 -39.68 -13.64
CA ALA A 735 22.67 -39.06 -12.42
C ALA A 735 21.79 -40.04 -11.60
N ARG A 736 21.02 -40.91 -12.27
CA ARG A 736 20.24 -41.96 -11.60
C ARG A 736 21.12 -43.02 -10.94
N LEU A 737 22.24 -43.39 -11.55
CA LEU A 737 23.17 -44.35 -10.94
C LEU A 737 23.76 -43.74 -9.67
N MET A 738 24.28 -42.51 -9.77
CA MET A 738 24.81 -41.75 -8.62
C MET A 738 23.79 -41.57 -7.48
N ALA A 739 22.55 -41.19 -7.80
CA ALA A 739 21.47 -41.06 -6.80
C ALA A 739 21.10 -42.41 -6.16
N ASN A 740 21.21 -43.53 -6.88
CA ASN A 740 20.97 -44.85 -6.30
C ASN A 740 22.15 -45.32 -5.44
N ASP A 741 23.38 -44.99 -5.83
CA ASP A 741 24.59 -45.33 -5.08
C ASP A 741 24.61 -44.62 -3.71
N THR A 742 24.19 -43.36 -3.66
CA THR A 742 24.01 -42.60 -2.40
C THR A 742 22.91 -43.19 -1.51
N VAL A 743 21.75 -43.55 -2.07
CA VAL A 743 20.67 -44.26 -1.35
C VAL A 743 21.16 -45.58 -0.77
N LYS A 744 21.95 -46.32 -1.55
CA LYS A 744 22.52 -47.60 -1.13
C LYS A 744 23.51 -47.41 0.02
N ALA A 745 24.43 -46.45 -0.09
CA ALA A 745 25.40 -46.14 0.96
C ALA A 745 24.72 -45.77 2.30
N LEU A 746 23.68 -44.92 2.27
CA LEU A 746 22.92 -44.57 3.47
C LEU A 746 22.19 -45.77 4.08
N ARG A 747 21.56 -46.62 3.26
CA ARG A 747 20.88 -47.83 3.75
C ARG A 747 21.86 -48.83 4.36
N ASP A 748 23.02 -49.00 3.75
CA ASP A 748 24.08 -49.87 4.26
C ASP A 748 24.61 -49.32 5.61
N ALA A 749 24.74 -47.99 5.75
CA ALA A 749 25.11 -47.34 7.01
C ALA A 749 24.04 -47.49 8.11
N PHE A 750 22.75 -47.35 7.78
CA PHE A 750 21.65 -47.57 8.72
C PHE A 750 21.51 -49.03 9.15
N ALA A 751 21.84 -49.98 8.28
CA ALA A 751 21.70 -51.40 8.55
C ALA A 751 22.82 -51.96 9.46
N ALA A 752 24.00 -51.34 9.46
CA ALA A 752 25.16 -51.80 10.24
C ALA A 752 25.96 -50.64 10.87
N PRO A 753 25.35 -49.82 11.75
CA PRO A 753 26.01 -48.63 12.33
C PRO A 753 27.27 -48.99 13.15
N GLU A 754 27.30 -50.20 13.72
CA GLU A 754 28.45 -50.72 14.48
C GLU A 754 29.68 -51.03 13.61
N ALA A 755 29.48 -51.21 12.30
CA ALA A 755 30.55 -51.50 11.33
C ALA A 755 31.13 -50.23 10.69
N LEU A 756 30.57 -49.05 11.02
CA LEU A 756 30.98 -47.76 10.48
C LEU A 756 32.28 -47.24 11.10
N SER A 757 33.04 -46.50 10.29
CA SER A 757 34.21 -45.78 10.76
C SER A 757 33.81 -44.75 11.84
N PRO A 758 34.74 -44.31 12.71
CA PRO A 758 34.45 -43.25 13.67
C PRO A 758 33.99 -41.93 13.01
N ALA A 759 34.47 -41.64 11.80
CA ALA A 759 34.10 -40.44 11.04
C ALA A 759 32.66 -40.54 10.52
N ASP A 760 32.27 -41.69 9.94
CA ASP A 760 30.90 -41.92 9.45
C ASP A 760 29.87 -41.91 10.59
N ARG A 761 30.23 -42.40 11.77
CA ARG A 761 29.35 -42.30 12.95
C ARG A 761 29.16 -40.86 13.38
N ALA A 762 30.23 -40.07 13.40
CA ALA A 762 30.14 -38.64 13.69
C ALA A 762 29.29 -37.90 12.63
N HIS A 763 29.41 -38.27 11.35
CA HIS A 763 28.61 -37.73 10.26
C HIS A 763 27.11 -38.01 10.44
N LEU A 764 26.74 -39.25 10.81
CA LEU A 764 25.33 -39.59 11.10
C LEU A 764 24.77 -38.84 12.31
N ASP A 765 25.59 -38.58 13.33
CA ASP A 765 25.15 -37.89 14.54
C ASP A 765 25.00 -36.38 14.32
N LEU A 766 25.83 -35.78 13.45
CA LEU A 766 25.93 -34.31 13.30
C LEU A 766 25.32 -33.75 12.00
N GLU A 767 25.37 -34.50 10.90
CA GLU A 767 25.13 -33.99 9.54
C GLU A 767 24.07 -34.78 8.74
N LEU A 768 23.38 -35.73 9.38
CA LEU A 768 22.39 -36.56 8.69
C LEU A 768 21.23 -35.76 8.06
N SER A 769 20.83 -34.65 8.68
CA SER A 769 19.78 -33.76 8.17
C SER A 769 20.13 -33.18 6.80
N THR A 770 21.31 -32.59 6.66
CA THR A 770 21.80 -31.98 5.43
C THR A 770 22.03 -33.04 4.35
N THR A 771 22.60 -34.19 4.71
CA THR A 771 22.77 -35.34 3.80
C THR A 771 21.45 -35.85 3.26
N LEU A 772 20.44 -36.04 4.12
CA LEU A 772 19.11 -36.48 3.68
C LEU A 772 18.45 -35.45 2.76
N VAL A 773 18.54 -34.15 3.06
CA VAL A 773 18.04 -33.09 2.18
C VAL A 773 18.66 -33.17 0.78
N ARG A 774 19.99 -33.30 0.70
CA ARG A 774 20.73 -33.39 -0.58
C ARG A 774 20.35 -34.64 -1.38
N VAL A 775 20.26 -35.80 -0.73
CA VAL A 775 19.91 -37.08 -1.38
C VAL A 775 18.45 -37.10 -1.84
N VAL A 776 17.52 -36.58 -1.02
CA VAL A 776 16.10 -36.44 -1.41
C VAL A 776 15.96 -35.49 -2.59
N GLN A 777 16.65 -34.35 -2.59
CA GLN A 777 16.68 -33.44 -3.74
C GLN A 777 17.20 -34.13 -5.00
N ALA A 778 18.28 -34.91 -4.90
CA ALA A 778 18.84 -35.66 -6.03
C ALA A 778 17.85 -36.68 -6.59
N LEU A 779 17.14 -37.42 -5.73
CA LEU A 779 16.08 -38.36 -6.14
C LEU A 779 14.93 -37.64 -6.84
N HIS A 780 14.49 -36.50 -6.31
CA HIS A 780 13.45 -35.69 -6.94
C HIS A 780 13.89 -35.16 -8.32
N ASP A 781 15.13 -34.69 -8.45
CA ASP A 781 15.68 -34.20 -9.73
C ASP A 781 15.72 -35.30 -10.82
N VAL A 782 15.85 -36.57 -10.42
CA VAL A 782 15.83 -37.74 -11.33
C VAL A 782 14.47 -38.45 -11.47
N ASP A 783 13.40 -37.86 -10.94
CA ASP A 783 12.00 -38.35 -10.85
C ASP A 783 11.85 -39.68 -10.09
N PHE A 784 12.55 -39.84 -8.95
CA PHE A 784 12.44 -41.00 -8.06
C PHE A 784 11.86 -40.60 -6.69
N SER A 785 11.20 -41.56 -6.05
CA SER A 785 10.56 -41.38 -4.74
C SER A 785 11.56 -41.63 -3.60
N ALA A 786 11.67 -40.70 -2.66
CA ALA A 786 12.47 -40.84 -1.45
C ALA A 786 11.78 -41.59 -0.30
N LYS A 787 10.50 -41.98 -0.44
CA LYS A 787 9.69 -42.57 0.65
C LYS A 787 10.36 -43.77 1.33
N GLU A 788 10.96 -44.67 0.55
CA GLU A 788 11.59 -45.87 1.07
C GLU A 788 12.96 -45.61 1.71
N LEU A 789 13.64 -44.51 1.40
CA LEU A 789 14.86 -44.08 2.09
C LEU A 789 14.50 -43.47 3.45
N LEU A 790 13.54 -42.55 3.46
CA LEU A 790 13.08 -41.91 4.70
C LEU A 790 12.49 -42.92 5.69
N ALA A 791 11.79 -43.94 5.20
CA ALA A 791 11.28 -45.03 6.05
C ALA A 791 12.37 -45.96 6.61
N SER A 792 13.59 -45.90 6.07
CA SER A 792 14.73 -46.73 6.52
C SER A 792 15.62 -46.06 7.57
N VAL A 793 15.34 -44.81 7.94
CA VAL A 793 16.07 -44.09 9.00
C VAL A 793 15.74 -44.71 10.37
N PRO A 794 16.74 -45.16 11.17
CA PRO A 794 16.54 -45.70 12.51
C PRO A 794 15.90 -44.68 13.46
N ALA A 795 15.09 -45.14 14.41
CA ALA A 795 14.36 -44.27 15.34
C ALA A 795 15.29 -43.40 16.21
N GLU A 796 16.50 -43.91 16.48
CA GLU A 796 17.56 -43.27 17.25
C GLU A 796 18.19 -42.07 16.51
N LEU A 797 18.10 -42.06 15.17
CA LEU A 797 18.66 -41.01 14.30
C LEU A 797 17.58 -40.08 13.71
N CYS A 798 16.31 -40.26 14.09
CA CYS A 798 15.21 -39.41 13.62
C CYS A 798 15.29 -37.98 14.15
N ARG A 799 16.04 -37.73 15.23
CA ARG A 799 16.23 -36.40 15.81
C ARG A 799 17.69 -35.99 15.70
N ASP A 800 17.94 -34.79 15.18
CA ASP A 800 19.29 -34.22 15.15
C ASP A 800 19.72 -33.68 16.53
N THR A 801 20.94 -33.11 16.59
CA THR A 801 21.50 -32.53 17.82
C THR A 801 20.73 -31.33 18.37
N LEU A 802 19.88 -30.70 17.56
CA LEU A 802 18.98 -29.60 17.95
C LEU A 802 17.58 -30.10 18.33
N GLY A 803 17.32 -31.40 18.17
CA GLY A 803 16.06 -32.06 18.52
C GLY A 803 15.00 -32.01 17.43
N GLU A 804 15.35 -31.55 16.22
CA GLU A 804 14.48 -31.45 15.05
C GLU A 804 14.38 -32.80 14.32
N ASP A 805 13.24 -33.05 13.66
CA ASP A 805 13.01 -34.29 12.91
C ASP A 805 13.69 -34.23 11.53
N VAL A 806 14.75 -35.01 11.35
CA VAL A 806 15.54 -35.05 10.10
C VAL A 806 14.72 -35.52 8.90
N GLN A 807 13.69 -36.35 9.12
CA GLN A 807 12.78 -36.78 8.05
C GLN A 807 11.84 -35.65 7.65
N GLU A 808 11.46 -34.80 8.59
CA GLU A 808 10.58 -33.67 8.37
C GLU A 808 11.25 -32.58 7.53
N GLN A 809 12.51 -32.26 7.84
CA GLN A 809 13.33 -31.36 7.04
C GLN A 809 13.54 -31.91 5.62
N ALA A 810 13.86 -33.20 5.47
CA ALA A 810 14.04 -33.82 4.16
C ALA A 810 12.73 -33.90 3.34
N ARG A 811 11.56 -34.03 3.99
CA ARG A 811 10.24 -33.96 3.33
C ARG A 811 9.88 -32.56 2.86
N SER A 812 10.40 -31.52 3.51
CA SER A 812 10.13 -30.11 3.13
C SER A 812 10.73 -29.72 1.77
N VAL A 813 11.65 -30.54 1.25
CA VAL A 813 12.27 -30.39 -0.08
C VAL A 813 11.22 -30.52 -1.19
N LYS A 814 10.85 -29.38 -1.79
CA LYS A 814 9.84 -29.31 -2.86
C LYS A 814 10.37 -29.92 -4.16
N GLY A 815 9.90 -31.12 -4.51
CA GLY A 815 10.06 -31.70 -5.85
C GLY A 815 9.26 -30.94 -6.91
N ARG A 816 9.55 -31.19 -8.20
CA ARG A 816 8.72 -30.74 -9.33
C ARG A 816 7.36 -31.46 -9.41
N SER A 817 6.63 -31.59 -8.31
CA SER A 817 5.16 -31.69 -8.27
C SER A 817 4.67 -31.65 -6.81
N THR A 818 3.72 -30.75 -6.56
CA THR A 818 2.62 -30.74 -5.57
C THR A 818 2.70 -31.61 -4.30
N ASP A 819 2.47 -30.90 -3.18
CA ASP A 819 1.86 -31.29 -1.91
C ASP A 819 2.58 -32.35 -1.05
N ASP A 820 3.21 -31.92 0.05
CA ASP A 820 2.66 -32.12 1.39
C ASP A 820 3.39 -31.26 2.45
N ALA A 821 2.65 -30.83 3.47
CA ALA A 821 3.07 -29.88 4.50
C ALA A 821 3.63 -30.59 5.75
N SER A 822 4.67 -30.00 6.36
CA SER A 822 5.20 -30.37 7.66
C SER A 822 5.05 -29.22 8.70
N SER A 823 5.29 -29.53 9.97
CA SER A 823 4.36 -29.33 11.09
C SER A 823 4.70 -28.23 12.10
N ASP A 824 5.73 -27.41 11.87
CA ASP A 824 5.92 -26.16 12.62
C ASP A 824 5.30 -24.92 11.93
N GLY A 825 4.87 -25.09 10.67
CA GLY A 825 4.31 -24.02 9.84
C GLY A 825 2.85 -23.65 10.09
N ARG A 826 2.15 -24.13 11.13
CA ARG A 826 0.69 -23.94 11.22
C ARG A 826 0.24 -22.47 11.30
N SER A 827 1.07 -21.57 11.84
CA SER A 827 0.76 -20.14 11.90
C SER A 827 1.06 -19.43 10.58
N GLU A 828 2.24 -19.66 10.00
CA GLU A 828 2.62 -19.08 8.70
C GLU A 828 1.81 -19.64 7.53
N VAL A 829 1.51 -20.94 7.53
CA VAL A 829 0.67 -21.58 6.51
C VAL A 829 -0.77 -21.10 6.59
N ALA A 830 -1.32 -20.87 7.80
CA ALA A 830 -2.66 -20.29 7.94
C ALA A 830 -2.72 -18.85 7.39
N ILE A 831 -1.70 -18.04 7.68
CA ILE A 831 -1.57 -16.65 7.18
C ILE A 831 -1.38 -16.67 5.65
N SER A 832 -0.54 -17.56 5.13
CA SER A 832 -0.27 -17.68 3.69
C SER A 832 -1.50 -18.21 2.92
N LEU A 833 -2.26 -19.15 3.49
CA LEU A 833 -3.54 -19.63 2.93
C LEU A 833 -4.63 -18.54 2.94
N GLU A 834 -4.72 -17.76 4.01
CA GLU A 834 -5.63 -16.61 4.08
C GLU A 834 -5.31 -15.57 3.00
N PHE A 835 -4.03 -15.20 2.85
CA PHE A 835 -3.59 -14.24 1.82
C PHE A 835 -3.69 -14.80 0.39
N ALA A 836 -3.50 -16.10 0.18
CA ALA A 836 -3.79 -16.75 -1.09
C ALA A 836 -5.29 -16.69 -1.43
N GLY A 837 -6.17 -16.94 -0.46
CA GLY A 837 -7.62 -16.79 -0.62
C GLY A 837 -8.03 -15.34 -0.93
N ILE A 838 -7.42 -14.34 -0.27
CA ILE A 838 -7.63 -12.92 -0.56
C ILE A 838 -7.15 -12.57 -1.96
N GLN A 839 -6.01 -13.12 -2.42
CA GLN A 839 -5.50 -12.92 -3.77
C GLN A 839 -6.46 -13.47 -4.83
N GLU A 840 -6.97 -14.69 -4.63
CA GLU A 840 -7.95 -15.30 -5.53
C GLU A 840 -9.25 -14.51 -5.57
N GLU A 841 -9.73 -14.05 -4.41
CA GLU A 841 -10.91 -13.20 -4.30
C GLU A 841 -10.68 -11.81 -4.92
N LEU A 842 -9.49 -11.22 -4.83
CA LEU A 842 -9.15 -9.97 -5.53
C LEU A 842 -9.19 -10.15 -7.06
N ALA A 843 -8.83 -11.33 -7.56
CA ALA A 843 -8.88 -11.64 -8.99
C ALA A 843 -10.29 -12.01 -9.48
N ALA A 844 -11.08 -12.72 -8.67
CA ALA A 844 -12.41 -13.21 -9.03
C ALA A 844 -13.53 -12.19 -8.70
N HIS A 845 -13.44 -11.52 -7.55
CA HIS A 845 -14.43 -10.59 -7.00
C HIS A 845 -13.74 -9.37 -6.31
N PRO A 846 -13.20 -8.41 -7.08
CA PRO A 846 -12.32 -7.35 -6.58
C PRO A 846 -12.84 -6.57 -5.36
N VAL A 847 -14.15 -6.28 -5.29
CA VAL A 847 -14.78 -5.58 -4.16
C VAL A 847 -14.76 -6.41 -2.88
N ARG A 848 -15.04 -7.72 -2.99
CA ARG A 848 -14.97 -8.65 -1.85
C ARG A 848 -13.53 -8.89 -1.43
N GLY A 849 -12.63 -9.08 -2.39
CA GLY A 849 -11.20 -9.18 -2.14
C GLY A 849 -10.64 -7.96 -1.40
N ARG A 850 -11.06 -6.74 -1.79
CA ARG A 850 -10.71 -5.48 -1.10
C ARG A 850 -11.24 -5.44 0.34
N HIS A 851 -12.47 -5.91 0.56
CA HIS A 851 -13.05 -5.97 1.89
C HIS A 851 -12.31 -6.95 2.81
N LEU A 852 -12.04 -8.17 2.32
CA LEU A 852 -11.29 -9.18 3.05
C LEU A 852 -9.85 -8.73 3.33
N LEU A 853 -9.22 -8.04 2.37
CA LEU A 853 -7.90 -7.43 2.57
C LEU A 853 -7.93 -6.38 3.68
N ALA A 854 -8.95 -5.51 3.71
CA ALA A 854 -9.08 -4.50 4.75
C ALA A 854 -9.31 -5.13 6.14
N GLU A 855 -10.11 -6.19 6.24
CA GLU A 855 -10.34 -6.91 7.50
C GLU A 855 -9.10 -7.66 7.99
N ALA A 856 -8.37 -8.33 7.09
CA ALA A 856 -7.12 -9.01 7.41
C ALA A 856 -6.04 -8.02 7.86
N PHE A 857 -5.95 -6.86 7.18
CA PHE A 857 -5.02 -5.81 7.56
C PHE A 857 -5.36 -5.18 8.91
N ALA A 858 -6.65 -4.87 9.16
CA ALA A 858 -7.09 -4.30 10.44
C ALA A 858 -6.84 -5.26 11.60
N ARG A 859 -7.06 -6.57 11.40
CA ARG A 859 -6.68 -7.59 12.38
C ARG A 859 -5.17 -7.58 12.62
N TRP A 860 -4.35 -7.61 11.58
CA TRP A 860 -2.89 -7.58 11.73
C TRP A 860 -2.40 -6.33 12.47
N GLU A 861 -2.86 -5.11 12.12
CA GLU A 861 -2.44 -3.88 12.81
C GLU A 861 -2.91 -3.80 14.26
N GLY A 862 -4.06 -4.41 14.59
CA GLY A 862 -4.57 -4.48 15.96
C GLY A 862 -3.66 -5.20 16.96
N HIS A 863 -2.60 -5.87 16.48
CA HIS A 863 -1.61 -6.57 17.32
C HIS A 863 -0.33 -5.74 17.56
N GLY A 864 -0.25 -4.49 17.10
CA GLY A 864 0.90 -3.62 17.36
C GLY A 864 0.96 -3.16 18.82
N SER A 865 2.05 -3.47 19.52
CA SER A 865 2.34 -2.89 20.83
C SER A 865 3.00 -1.52 20.63
N ALA A 866 2.61 -0.50 21.40
CA ALA A 866 3.39 0.74 21.39
C ALA A 866 4.73 0.47 22.07
N SER A 867 5.85 0.80 21.42
CA SER A 867 7.13 0.88 22.13
C SER A 867 7.02 1.96 23.21
N GLY A 868 7.65 1.73 24.37
CA GLY A 868 7.61 2.68 25.48
C GLY A 868 8.15 4.06 25.09
N THR A 869 7.98 5.06 25.96
CA THR A 869 8.43 6.46 25.79
C THR A 869 9.97 6.64 25.74
N HIS A 870 10.70 5.58 25.38
CA HIS A 870 12.16 5.49 25.38
C HIS A 870 12.77 6.61 24.53
N GLY A 871 13.60 7.43 25.17
CA GLY A 871 14.40 8.46 24.50
C GLY A 871 13.81 9.87 24.44
N TRP A 872 12.49 10.07 24.51
CA TRP A 872 11.86 11.42 24.48
C TRP A 872 11.00 11.75 25.71
N GLY A 873 10.51 10.74 26.45
CA GLY A 873 9.63 10.95 27.60
C GLY A 873 10.27 11.76 28.74
N LEU A 874 11.50 11.42 29.14
CA LEU A 874 12.23 12.14 30.20
C LEU A 874 12.56 13.60 29.82
N PRO A 875 13.14 13.90 28.63
CA PRO A 875 13.36 15.29 28.21
C PRO A 875 12.08 16.13 28.13
N LEU A 876 10.97 15.54 27.65
CA LEU A 876 9.69 16.25 27.58
C LEU A 876 9.10 16.51 28.97
N ALA A 877 9.19 15.53 29.88
CA ALA A 877 8.75 15.71 31.27
C ALA A 877 9.55 16.81 31.98
N GLN A 878 10.88 16.85 31.79
CA GLN A 878 11.71 17.92 32.34
C GLN A 878 11.31 19.30 31.79
N ALA A 879 11.06 19.41 30.48
CA ALA A 879 10.62 20.65 29.84
C ALA A 879 9.23 21.12 30.34
N LEU A 880 8.29 20.19 30.47
CA LEU A 880 6.95 20.45 31.04
C LEU A 880 7.05 20.98 32.47
N ALA A 881 7.87 20.30 33.29
CA ALA A 881 8.13 20.70 34.66
C ALA A 881 8.76 22.10 34.74
N ALA A 882 9.71 22.44 33.86
CA ALA A 882 10.29 23.78 33.82
C ALA A 882 9.26 24.87 33.48
N ALA A 883 8.25 24.57 32.65
CA ALA A 883 7.30 25.58 32.17
C ALA A 883 6.01 25.76 32.99
N GLY A 884 5.65 24.84 33.87
CA GLY A 884 4.41 24.97 34.66
C GLY A 884 3.63 23.69 34.89
N TYR A 885 3.96 22.64 34.13
CA TYR A 885 3.07 21.50 33.89
C TYR A 885 3.57 20.25 34.63
N GLY A 886 3.76 20.39 35.95
CA GLY A 886 4.31 19.32 36.79
C GLY A 886 3.44 18.06 36.82
N GLU A 887 2.12 18.20 36.84
CA GLU A 887 1.20 17.05 36.87
C GLU A 887 1.23 16.25 35.56
N GLU A 888 1.24 16.93 34.41
CA GLU A 888 1.48 16.32 33.10
C GLU A 888 2.84 15.61 33.05
N ALA A 889 3.89 16.25 33.56
CA ALA A 889 5.23 15.69 33.59
C ALA A 889 5.29 14.39 34.42
N VAL A 890 4.66 14.36 35.60
CA VAL A 890 4.57 13.15 36.43
C VAL A 890 3.74 12.07 35.78
N ARG A 891 2.62 12.41 35.14
CA ARG A 891 1.86 11.42 34.36
C ARG A 891 2.72 10.81 33.27
N LEU A 892 3.54 11.59 32.57
CA LEU A 892 4.39 11.08 31.50
C LEU A 892 5.45 10.08 32.00
N VAL A 893 6.10 10.35 33.14
CA VAL A 893 7.13 9.45 33.72
C VAL A 893 6.57 8.33 34.61
N GLY A 894 5.34 8.48 35.10
CA GLY A 894 4.68 7.57 36.05
C GLY A 894 4.27 6.21 35.49
N HIS A 895 4.47 5.97 34.19
CA HIS A 895 4.15 4.70 33.51
C HIS A 895 5.24 3.62 33.69
N SER A 896 6.38 3.93 34.31
CA SER A 896 7.40 2.92 34.64
C SER A 896 6.92 2.01 35.77
N GLN A 897 6.87 0.70 35.51
CA GLN A 897 6.58 -0.29 36.56
C GLN A 897 7.77 -0.52 37.51
N ASP A 898 8.97 -0.13 37.11
CA ASP A 898 10.18 -0.19 37.95
C ASP A 898 10.25 0.99 38.93
N ALA A 899 10.53 0.68 40.20
CA ALA A 899 10.72 1.66 41.27
C ALA A 899 11.92 2.59 40.98
N GLY A 900 12.99 2.07 40.36
CA GLY A 900 14.17 2.86 39.97
C GLY A 900 13.84 3.89 38.89
N GLY A 901 13.18 3.43 37.83
CA GLY A 901 12.65 4.29 36.77
C GLY A 901 11.70 5.37 37.29
N ARG A 902 10.80 5.03 38.21
CA ARG A 902 9.86 5.99 38.81
C ARG A 902 10.57 7.04 39.68
N ALA A 903 11.48 6.63 40.54
CA ALA A 903 12.22 7.55 41.41
C ALA A 903 13.11 8.50 40.61
N GLY A 904 13.86 7.99 39.63
CA GLY A 904 14.69 8.84 38.77
C GLY A 904 13.85 9.76 37.86
N GLY A 905 12.70 9.28 37.37
CA GLY A 905 11.75 10.11 36.62
C GLY A 905 11.19 11.28 37.45
N LEU A 906 10.80 11.03 38.70
CA LEU A 906 10.38 12.07 39.64
C LEU A 906 11.51 13.05 39.96
N ALA A 907 12.75 12.58 40.11
CA ALA A 907 13.91 13.44 40.29
C ALA A 907 14.13 14.37 39.08
N VAL A 908 13.99 13.86 37.85
CA VAL A 908 14.07 14.68 36.62
C VAL A 908 12.97 15.74 36.58
N VAL A 909 11.74 15.41 36.97
CA VAL A 909 10.62 16.37 37.08
C VAL A 909 10.93 17.45 38.14
N ALA A 910 11.46 17.05 39.30
CA ALA A 910 11.86 17.98 40.35
C ALA A 910 12.96 18.95 39.90
N LEU A 911 13.98 18.44 39.20
CA LEU A 911 15.04 19.27 38.61
C LEU A 911 14.48 20.24 37.56
N GLY A 912 13.54 19.80 36.72
CA GLY A 912 12.83 20.68 35.79
C GLY A 912 12.08 21.81 36.51
N CYS A 913 11.33 21.49 37.58
CA CYS A 913 10.64 22.50 38.40
C CYS A 913 11.63 23.51 39.03
N ALA A 914 12.81 23.04 39.46
CA ALA A 914 13.84 23.91 40.01
C ALA A 914 14.42 24.87 38.95
N VAL A 915 14.68 24.40 37.73
CA VAL A 915 15.07 25.28 36.59
C VAL A 915 14.01 26.34 36.31
N GLY A 916 12.72 25.96 36.40
CA GLY A 916 11.59 26.86 36.23
C GLY A 916 11.31 27.79 37.42
N GLY A 917 12.11 27.74 38.49
CA GLY A 917 11.91 28.56 39.70
C GLY A 917 10.74 28.13 40.58
N ARG A 918 10.13 26.95 40.37
CA ARG A 918 8.96 26.45 41.13
C ARG A 918 9.38 25.54 42.28
N ARG A 919 9.92 26.18 43.33
CA ARG A 919 10.53 25.49 44.47
C ARG A 919 9.58 24.53 45.21
N GLY A 920 8.32 24.91 45.41
CA GLY A 920 7.35 24.07 46.13
C GLY A 920 7.05 22.75 45.40
N GLU A 921 6.87 22.80 44.08
CA GLU A 921 6.70 21.60 43.26
C GLU A 921 7.99 20.78 43.18
N ALA A 922 9.15 21.44 43.04
CA ALA A 922 10.45 20.78 43.03
C ALA A 922 10.67 19.97 44.32
N LEU A 923 10.37 20.55 45.49
CA LEU A 923 10.50 19.86 46.78
C LEU A 923 9.55 18.67 46.87
N ARG A 924 8.27 18.87 46.55
CA ARG A 924 7.27 17.80 46.60
C ARG A 924 7.66 16.60 45.75
N TYR A 925 8.05 16.81 44.49
CA TYR A 925 8.43 15.71 43.60
C TYR A 925 9.76 15.07 43.99
N ALA A 926 10.71 15.83 44.56
CA ALA A 926 11.95 15.28 45.09
C ALA A 926 11.70 14.37 46.31
N GLU A 927 10.80 14.76 47.21
CA GLU A 927 10.37 13.94 48.36
C GLU A 927 9.61 12.67 47.92
N GLU A 928 8.71 12.78 46.95
CA GLU A 928 8.03 11.61 46.35
C GLU A 928 9.03 10.65 45.69
N GLY A 929 10.03 11.18 44.99
CA GLY A 929 11.13 10.39 44.40
C GLY A 929 11.99 9.71 45.47
N ALA A 930 12.30 10.42 46.56
CA ALA A 930 13.03 9.88 47.71
C ALA A 930 12.25 8.74 48.37
N GLN A 931 10.93 8.89 48.54
CA GLN A 931 10.06 7.84 49.08
C GLN A 931 10.02 6.59 48.19
N ALA A 932 10.02 6.78 46.86
CA ALA A 932 10.11 5.67 45.90
C ALA A 932 11.49 4.99 45.89
N ALA A 933 12.55 5.66 46.36
CA ALA A 933 13.94 5.18 46.37
C ALA A 933 14.48 4.71 47.71
N VAL A 934 13.68 4.67 48.78
CA VAL A 934 14.14 4.31 50.13
C VAL A 934 14.85 2.95 50.15
N ASP A 935 14.30 1.96 49.45
CA ASP A 935 14.84 0.59 49.40
C ASP A 935 15.78 0.34 48.19
N LEU A 936 16.03 1.36 47.37
CA LEU A 936 16.87 1.24 46.18
C LEU A 936 18.36 1.40 46.52
N ALA A 937 19.16 0.43 46.08
CA ALA A 937 20.60 0.41 46.25
C ALA A 937 21.37 1.07 45.09
N ASP A 938 20.70 1.47 44.00
CA ASP A 938 21.36 2.05 42.82
C ASP A 938 21.96 3.45 43.12
N PRO A 939 23.30 3.59 43.13
CA PRO A 939 23.96 4.87 43.40
C PRO A 939 23.62 5.98 42.39
N ALA A 940 23.26 5.63 41.15
CA ALA A 940 22.90 6.59 40.11
C ALA A 940 21.56 7.27 40.41
N VAL A 941 20.51 6.48 40.66
CA VAL A 941 19.17 6.98 41.00
C VAL A 941 19.18 7.71 42.34
N ARG A 942 19.88 7.18 43.36
CA ARG A 942 20.05 7.87 44.64
C ARG A 942 20.72 9.22 44.48
N GLY A 943 21.74 9.30 43.61
CA GLY A 943 22.43 10.55 43.34
C GLY A 943 21.55 11.61 42.67
N LEU A 944 20.68 11.20 41.74
CA LEU A 944 19.71 12.09 41.12
C LEU A 944 18.67 12.61 42.10
N VAL A 945 18.16 11.75 42.98
CA VAL A 945 17.23 12.16 44.05
C VAL A 945 17.90 13.15 45.00
N GLY A 946 19.13 12.87 45.42
CA GLY A 946 19.92 13.79 46.26
C GLY A 946 20.14 15.15 45.59
N GLN A 947 20.45 15.15 44.29
CA GLN A 947 20.58 16.38 43.50
C GLN A 947 19.24 17.15 43.42
N ALA A 948 18.13 16.46 43.20
CA ALA A 948 16.80 17.08 43.16
C ALA A 948 16.43 17.76 44.49
N LEU A 949 16.70 17.08 45.62
CA LEU A 949 16.53 17.65 46.96
C LEU A 949 17.40 18.90 47.18
N ALA A 950 18.64 18.88 46.68
CA ALA A 950 19.55 20.02 46.77
C ALA A 950 18.98 21.25 46.04
N HIS A 951 18.59 21.09 44.78
CA HIS A 951 18.01 22.17 43.96
C HIS A 951 16.63 22.64 44.45
N ALA A 952 15.91 21.83 45.22
CA ALA A 952 14.69 22.21 45.93
C ALA A 952 14.94 22.96 47.26
N GLY A 953 16.19 22.94 47.75
CA GLY A 953 16.62 23.59 48.99
C GLY A 953 16.42 22.76 50.26
N ALA A 954 16.34 21.43 50.16
CA ALA A 954 16.30 20.50 51.30
C ALA A 954 17.72 20.05 51.67
N ALA A 955 18.50 20.95 52.28
CA ALA A 955 19.94 20.77 52.47
C ALA A 955 20.33 19.51 53.26
N GLU A 956 19.74 19.28 54.43
CA GLU A 956 20.06 18.11 55.26
C GLU A 956 19.74 16.78 54.56
N ALA A 957 18.59 16.70 53.89
CA ALA A 957 18.20 15.52 53.14
C ALA A 957 19.16 15.29 51.96
N ALA A 958 19.48 16.33 51.19
CA ALA A 958 20.40 16.24 50.07
C ALA A 958 21.80 15.76 50.49
N GLU A 959 22.36 16.26 51.60
CA GLU A 959 23.64 15.77 52.14
C GLU A 959 23.57 14.29 52.53
N GLY A 960 22.47 13.84 53.16
CA GLY A 960 22.27 12.44 53.52
C GLY A 960 22.20 11.52 52.29
N TRP A 961 21.50 11.93 51.24
CA TRP A 961 21.41 11.16 49.99
C TRP A 961 22.70 11.18 49.15
N ALA A 962 23.54 12.21 49.31
CA ALA A 962 24.87 12.29 48.71
C ALA A 962 25.96 11.51 49.49
N SER A 963 25.64 11.09 50.72
CA SER A 963 26.55 10.36 51.59
C SER A 963 26.48 8.86 51.34
N GLY A 964 27.61 8.25 50.96
CA GLY A 964 27.74 6.82 50.70
C GLY A 964 29.15 6.43 50.29
N ASP A 965 29.57 5.22 50.65
CA ASP A 965 30.87 4.67 50.25
C ASP A 965 30.69 3.79 49.02
N GLY A 966 31.26 4.21 47.88
CA GLY A 966 31.30 3.39 46.68
C GLY A 966 32.13 2.12 46.91
N ARG A 967 31.52 0.96 46.69
CA ARG A 967 32.15 -0.36 46.89
C ARG A 967 33.12 -0.67 45.77
N THR A 968 32.84 -0.17 44.57
CA THR A 968 33.70 -0.30 43.37
C THR A 968 34.26 1.05 42.92
N GLY A 969 35.28 1.03 42.05
CA GLY A 969 35.84 2.26 41.47
C GLY A 969 34.82 3.10 40.70
N LYS A 970 33.93 2.46 39.94
CA LYS A 970 32.84 3.13 39.19
C LYS A 970 31.80 3.76 40.13
N GLU A 971 31.44 3.06 41.20
CA GLU A 971 30.51 3.59 42.20
C GLU A 971 31.09 4.78 42.95
N ARG A 972 32.39 4.75 43.27
CA ARG A 972 33.09 5.90 43.88
C ARG A 972 33.05 7.12 42.96
N GLU A 973 33.33 6.93 41.67
CA GLU A 973 33.25 8.00 40.68
C GLU A 973 31.81 8.56 40.58
N GLN A 974 30.80 7.69 40.62
CA GLN A 974 29.39 8.10 40.60
C GLN A 974 28.98 8.88 41.86
N VAL A 975 29.44 8.46 43.05
CA VAL A 975 29.24 9.20 44.31
C VAL A 975 29.95 10.55 44.25
N GLU A 976 31.15 10.61 43.68
CA GLU A 976 31.88 11.87 43.55
C GLU A 976 31.15 12.86 42.65
N ARG A 977 30.62 12.41 41.51
CA ARG A 977 29.78 13.22 40.61
C ARG A 977 28.50 13.70 41.30
N THR A 978 27.87 12.82 42.08
CA THR A 978 26.68 13.13 42.88
C THR A 978 26.96 14.25 43.87
N GLN A 979 28.06 14.15 44.62
CA GLN A 979 28.46 15.18 45.59
C GLN A 979 28.72 16.53 44.92
N ALA A 980 29.40 16.54 43.77
CA ALA A 980 29.59 17.78 43.00
C ALA A 980 28.24 18.37 42.55
N ALA A 981 27.34 17.56 41.99
CA ALA A 981 26.02 17.99 41.54
C ALA A 981 25.13 18.52 42.70
N VAL A 982 25.19 17.88 43.87
CA VAL A 982 24.49 18.33 45.09
C VAL A 982 25.07 19.65 45.59
N ALA A 983 26.40 19.82 45.58
CA ALA A 983 27.03 21.07 45.97
C ALA A 983 26.60 22.24 45.08
N VAL A 984 26.47 22.01 43.75
CA VAL A 984 25.90 22.98 42.81
C VAL A 984 24.46 23.36 43.20
N GLY A 985 23.62 22.36 43.48
CA GLY A 985 22.22 22.59 43.85
C GLY A 985 22.03 23.33 45.19
N LEU A 986 22.93 23.12 46.14
CA LEU A 986 22.87 23.76 47.47
C LEU A 986 23.33 25.23 47.45
N GLY A 987 24.17 25.63 46.50
CA GLY A 987 24.78 26.97 46.46
C GLY A 987 23.80 28.12 46.71
N PRO A 988 22.62 28.17 46.07
CA PRO A 988 21.64 29.24 46.30
C PRO A 988 20.99 29.26 47.69
N TYR A 989 21.08 28.19 48.48
CA TYR A 989 20.30 27.98 49.71
C TYR A 989 21.16 27.79 50.96
N ASP A 990 22.29 27.09 50.84
CA ASP A 990 23.24 26.79 51.90
C ASP A 990 24.66 26.76 51.34
N LEU A 991 25.27 27.95 51.29
CA LEU A 991 26.64 28.15 50.80
C LEU A 991 27.67 27.37 51.63
N GLU A 992 27.44 27.21 52.94
CA GLU A 992 28.38 26.51 53.82
C GLU A 992 28.36 25.01 53.55
N ALA A 993 27.18 24.41 53.35
CA ALA A 993 27.04 23.01 52.94
C ALA A 993 27.74 22.72 51.62
N GLY A 994 27.50 23.55 50.60
CA GLY A 994 28.20 23.45 49.31
C GLY A 994 29.71 23.53 49.46
N ALA A 995 30.21 24.52 50.22
CA ALA A 995 31.65 24.70 50.46
C ALA A 995 32.29 23.52 51.20
N ARG A 996 31.60 22.90 52.18
CA ARG A 996 32.07 21.68 52.87
C ARG A 996 32.26 20.51 51.90
N ILE A 997 31.31 20.31 50.99
CA ILE A 997 31.39 19.24 49.98
C ILE A 997 32.55 19.50 49.02
N VAL A 998 32.68 20.73 48.51
CA VAL A 998 33.78 21.13 47.62
C VAL A 998 35.14 20.94 48.29
N GLY A 999 35.29 21.39 49.54
CA GLY A 999 36.54 21.23 50.31
C GLY A 999 36.96 19.77 50.48
N ARG A 1000 36.01 18.86 50.82
CA ARG A 1000 36.29 17.42 50.93
C ARG A 1000 36.75 16.81 49.60
N GLN A 1001 36.11 17.21 48.50
CA GLN A 1001 36.42 16.74 47.16
C GLN A 1001 37.80 17.21 46.67
N LEU A 1002 38.17 18.46 46.97
CA LEU A 1002 39.47 19.03 46.60
C LEU A 1002 40.66 18.27 47.22
N VAL A 1003 40.51 17.71 48.43
CA VAL A 1003 41.55 16.86 49.04
C VAL A 1003 41.86 15.63 48.18
N GLY A 1004 40.85 15.04 47.53
CA GLY A 1004 41.02 13.92 46.59
C GLY A 1004 41.73 14.34 45.31
N VAL A 1005 41.34 15.49 44.75
CA VAL A 1005 41.95 16.09 43.54
C VAL A 1005 43.42 16.45 43.77
N ASP A 1006 43.74 17.02 44.93
CA ASP A 1006 45.11 17.40 45.33
C ASP A 1006 46.04 16.20 45.55
N ARG A 1007 45.49 15.01 45.81
CA ARG A 1007 46.25 13.75 45.81
C ARG A 1007 46.47 13.24 44.39
N ALA A 1008 45.46 13.36 43.53
CA ALA A 1008 45.52 12.87 42.16
C ALA A 1008 46.50 13.66 41.26
N ARG A 1009 46.67 14.97 41.49
CA ARG A 1009 47.67 15.79 40.75
C ARG A 1009 49.12 15.33 40.94
N LEU A 1010 49.40 14.52 41.97
CA LEU A 1010 50.74 14.01 42.27
C LEU A 1010 51.06 12.73 41.48
N VAL A 1011 50.12 12.22 40.67
CA VAL A 1011 50.22 10.95 39.94
C VAL A 1011 50.04 11.21 38.43
N PRO A 1012 50.80 10.55 37.54
CA PRO A 1012 50.58 10.62 36.09
C PRO A 1012 49.17 10.17 35.71
N GLY A 1013 48.49 10.90 34.81
CA GLY A 1013 47.09 10.63 34.43
C GLY A 1013 46.04 11.46 35.19
N GLY A 1014 46.47 12.47 35.95
CA GLY A 1014 45.60 13.33 36.75
C GLY A 1014 44.54 14.09 35.94
N GLU A 1015 44.78 14.33 34.65
CA GLU A 1015 43.84 14.95 33.70
C GLU A 1015 42.48 14.23 33.61
N ARG A 1016 42.41 12.94 33.99
CA ARG A 1016 41.13 12.20 34.11
C ARG A 1016 40.16 12.79 35.15
N HIS A 1017 40.66 13.62 36.08
CA HIS A 1017 39.85 14.32 37.07
C HIS A 1017 39.35 15.70 36.60
N LEU A 1018 39.64 16.11 35.36
CA LEU A 1018 39.20 17.41 34.83
C LEU A 1018 37.66 17.59 34.84
N PRO A 1019 36.82 16.60 34.47
CA PRO A 1019 35.36 16.74 34.56
C PRO A 1019 34.87 16.98 36.00
N ARG A 1020 35.59 16.43 37.00
CA ARG A 1020 35.31 16.64 38.42
C ARG A 1020 35.62 18.08 38.82
N VAL A 1021 36.74 18.64 38.39
CA VAL A 1021 37.10 20.05 38.65
C VAL A 1021 36.12 21.02 37.98
N MET A 1022 35.67 20.73 36.77
CA MET A 1022 34.59 21.50 36.11
C MET A 1022 33.32 21.54 36.97
N GLY A 1023 32.90 20.39 37.51
CA GLY A 1023 31.75 20.33 38.42
C GLY A 1023 31.96 21.09 39.73
N LEU A 1024 33.17 21.08 40.28
CA LEU A 1024 33.51 21.85 41.48
C LEU A 1024 33.51 23.35 41.24
N LEU A 1025 33.95 23.82 40.07
CA LEU A 1025 33.87 25.24 39.68
C LEU A 1025 32.41 25.70 39.65
N LEU A 1026 31.50 24.90 39.09
CA LEU A 1026 30.07 25.20 39.06
C LEU A 1026 29.43 25.28 40.47
N ALA A 1027 30.02 24.64 41.47
CA ALA A 1027 29.53 24.67 42.85
C ALA A 1027 30.00 25.91 43.62
N LEU A 1028 30.88 26.74 43.03
CA LEU A 1028 31.34 27.97 43.65
C LEU A 1028 30.29 29.08 43.54
N PRO A 1029 30.21 29.99 44.53
CA PRO A 1029 29.32 31.14 44.46
C PRO A 1029 29.62 32.06 43.27
N ASP A 1030 30.90 32.16 42.90
CA ASP A 1030 31.38 32.83 41.69
C ASP A 1030 32.48 31.98 41.04
N PRO A 1031 32.18 31.25 39.94
CA PRO A 1031 33.15 30.41 39.24
C PRO A 1031 34.29 31.22 38.59
N ARG A 1032 34.14 32.55 38.45
CA ARG A 1032 35.18 33.44 37.91
C ARG A 1032 36.21 33.85 38.92
N ARG A 1033 35.92 33.68 40.21
CA ARG A 1033 36.83 34.01 41.31
C ARG A 1033 37.08 32.79 42.19
N PRO A 1034 37.68 31.73 41.64
CA PRO A 1034 37.96 30.54 42.42
C PRO A 1034 38.88 30.83 43.61
N GLY A 1035 38.62 30.17 44.74
CA GLY A 1035 39.48 30.21 45.92
C GLY A 1035 40.91 29.73 45.64
N SER A 1036 41.84 30.01 46.56
CA SER A 1036 43.26 29.63 46.42
C SER A 1036 43.46 28.15 46.13
N ASP A 1037 42.63 27.29 46.74
CA ASP A 1037 42.76 25.84 46.70
C ASP A 1037 42.31 25.28 45.36
N VAL A 1038 41.20 25.80 44.81
CA VAL A 1038 40.72 25.47 43.46
C VAL A 1038 41.71 25.97 42.40
N ARG A 1039 42.29 27.16 42.58
CA ARG A 1039 43.35 27.69 41.70
C ARG A 1039 44.63 26.86 41.76
N ALA A 1040 44.98 26.31 42.93
CA ALA A 1040 46.13 25.40 43.08
C ALA A 1040 45.86 24.05 42.40
N ALA A 1041 44.64 23.51 42.52
CA ALA A 1041 44.23 22.29 41.82
C ALA A 1041 44.23 22.46 40.29
N LEU A 1042 43.67 23.56 39.78
CA LEU A 1042 43.67 23.89 38.34
C LEU A 1042 45.08 24.04 37.78
N ARG A 1043 46.01 24.67 38.51
CA ARG A 1043 47.43 24.75 38.11
C ARG A 1043 48.16 23.41 38.15
N GLY A 1044 47.82 22.55 39.10
CA GLY A 1044 48.44 21.23 39.24
C GLY A 1044 47.98 20.22 38.20
N LEU A 1045 46.71 20.30 37.77
CA LEU A 1045 46.12 19.44 36.75
C LEU A 1045 46.28 19.98 35.33
N GLY A 1046 46.22 21.31 35.17
CA GLY A 1046 46.57 22.01 33.94
C GLY A 1046 48.06 22.34 33.92
N ALA A 1047 48.88 21.38 33.51
CA ALA A 1047 50.31 21.60 33.30
C ALA A 1047 50.53 22.80 32.34
N GLN A 1048 51.65 23.52 32.49
CA GLN A 1048 52.04 24.57 31.55
C GLN A 1048 51.91 24.04 30.11
N PRO A 1049 51.20 24.72 29.19
CA PRO A 1049 51.04 24.22 27.83
C PRO A 1049 52.41 23.98 27.21
N SER A 1050 52.71 22.73 26.84
CA SER A 1050 53.91 22.38 26.07
C SER A 1050 53.96 23.18 24.77
N GLU A 1051 55.14 23.28 24.12
CA GLU A 1051 55.26 23.96 22.82
C GLU A 1051 54.27 23.43 21.77
N SER A 1052 53.83 22.16 21.89
CA SER A 1052 52.74 21.56 21.12
C SER A 1052 51.65 20.98 22.02
N ILE A 1053 50.38 21.29 21.71
CA ILE A 1053 49.17 20.74 22.36
C ILE A 1053 48.51 19.62 21.54
N GLN A 1054 49.13 19.14 20.46
CA GLN A 1054 48.56 18.13 19.54
C GLN A 1054 48.41 16.73 20.16
N GLY A 1055 49.09 16.43 21.27
CA GLY A 1055 48.98 15.16 22.00
C GLY A 1055 48.16 15.24 23.29
N TRP A 1056 47.54 16.39 23.57
CA TRP A 1056 46.68 16.56 24.74
C TRP A 1056 45.30 15.94 24.49
N ASP A 1057 44.64 15.52 25.56
CA ASP A 1057 43.22 15.17 25.49
C ASP A 1057 42.39 16.36 24.97
N MET A 1058 41.53 16.11 23.99
CA MET A 1058 40.84 17.17 23.25
C MET A 1058 39.84 17.93 24.13
N ARG A 1059 39.16 17.24 25.05
CA ARG A 1059 38.23 17.89 26.01
C ARG A 1059 38.99 18.77 26.99
N THR A 1060 40.21 18.37 27.33
CA THR A 1060 41.14 19.17 28.15
C THR A 1060 41.54 20.45 27.44
N VAL A 1061 41.91 20.38 26.15
CA VAL A 1061 42.23 21.58 25.34
C VAL A 1061 41.03 22.54 25.28
N LEU A 1062 39.82 22.03 25.04
CA LEU A 1062 38.61 22.85 24.97
C LEU A 1062 38.26 23.49 26.32
N PHE A 1063 38.42 22.77 27.43
CA PHE A 1063 38.23 23.33 28.78
C PHE A 1063 39.22 24.46 29.07
N HIS A 1064 40.50 24.27 28.74
CA HIS A 1064 41.51 25.32 28.86
C HIS A 1064 41.17 26.54 27.99
N ALA A 1065 40.71 26.32 26.76
CA ALA A 1065 40.28 27.38 25.86
C ALA A 1065 39.06 28.15 26.41
N LEU A 1066 38.14 27.48 27.10
CA LEU A 1066 37.00 28.13 27.75
C LEU A 1066 37.45 29.01 28.93
N LEU A 1067 38.40 28.54 29.76
CA LEU A 1067 38.97 29.32 30.85
C LEU A 1067 39.76 30.55 30.34
N ASP A 1068 40.49 30.39 29.24
CA ASP A 1068 41.23 31.47 28.57
C ASP A 1068 40.27 32.55 28.04
N VAL A 1069 39.23 32.15 27.32
CA VAL A 1069 38.21 33.07 26.75
C VAL A 1069 37.42 33.82 27.84
N SER A 1070 37.22 33.20 29.01
CA SER A 1070 36.43 33.78 30.11
C SER A 1070 37.24 34.60 31.12
N GLY A 1071 38.57 34.50 31.11
CA GLY A 1071 39.44 35.23 32.03
C GLY A 1071 39.34 34.83 33.52
N CYS A 1072 38.74 33.67 33.84
CA CYS A 1072 38.48 33.22 35.22
C CYS A 1072 39.72 32.93 36.06
N CYS A 1073 40.86 32.69 35.41
CA CYS A 1073 42.12 32.37 36.06
C CYS A 1073 43.27 33.05 35.31
N PRO A 1074 43.63 34.31 35.64
CA PRO A 1074 44.74 35.01 34.99
C PRO A 1074 46.10 34.30 35.17
N GLU A 1075 46.20 33.37 36.12
CA GLU A 1075 47.38 32.53 36.34
C GLU A 1075 47.46 31.32 35.40
N VAL A 1076 46.41 31.01 34.62
CA VAL A 1076 46.44 29.99 33.56
C VAL A 1076 47.04 30.61 32.30
N VAL A 1077 48.05 29.97 31.73
CA VAL A 1077 48.74 30.47 30.53
C VAL A 1077 47.77 30.49 29.33
N PRO A 1078 47.55 31.64 28.67
CA PRO A 1078 46.69 31.73 27.49
C PRO A 1078 47.12 30.76 26.39
N LEU A 1079 46.18 30.10 25.71
CA LEU A 1079 46.52 29.21 24.61
C LEU A 1079 47.04 30.01 23.41
N GLY A 1080 46.51 31.22 23.18
CA GLY A 1080 46.89 32.09 22.06
C GLY A 1080 46.77 31.39 20.70
N GLY A 1081 47.65 31.72 19.74
CA GLY A 1081 47.65 31.12 18.39
C GLY A 1081 47.90 29.60 18.34
N ARG A 1082 48.19 28.94 19.47
CA ARG A 1082 48.31 27.47 19.56
C ARG A 1082 46.95 26.80 19.33
N LEU A 1083 45.86 27.44 19.77
CA LEU A 1083 44.54 26.87 19.54
C LEU A 1083 44.16 26.93 18.06
N ASP A 1084 44.44 28.03 17.36
CA ASP A 1084 44.22 28.11 15.91
C ASP A 1084 45.04 27.06 15.14
N HIS A 1085 46.22 26.70 15.66
CA HIS A 1085 47.02 25.61 15.10
C HIS A 1085 46.41 24.23 15.39
N TRP A 1086 45.89 24.02 16.61
CA TRP A 1086 45.19 22.80 17.00
C TRP A 1086 43.89 22.62 16.21
N GLU A 1087 43.07 23.66 16.05
CA GLU A 1087 41.83 23.62 15.25
C GLU A 1087 42.13 23.30 13.77
N ARG A 1088 43.23 23.83 13.21
CA ARG A 1088 43.69 23.46 11.86
C ARG A 1088 44.17 22.02 11.79
N TYR A 1089 44.91 21.55 12.79
CA TYR A 1089 45.38 20.16 12.87
C TYR A 1089 44.20 19.19 12.95
N VAL A 1090 43.28 19.41 13.88
CA VAL A 1090 42.07 18.59 14.06
C VAL A 1090 41.14 18.69 12.85
N GLY A 1091 41.04 19.86 12.22
CA GLY A 1091 40.22 20.07 11.04
C GLY A 1091 40.77 19.45 9.75
N SER A 1092 42.05 19.06 9.72
CA SER A 1092 42.73 18.46 8.56
C SER A 1092 43.16 17.01 8.76
N THR A 1093 43.07 16.50 9.99
CA THR A 1093 43.48 15.15 10.36
C THR A 1093 42.27 14.22 10.44
N PRO A 1094 42.25 13.07 9.74
CA PRO A 1094 41.19 12.08 9.90
C PRO A 1094 41.33 11.40 11.28
N LEU A 1095 40.31 11.58 12.13
CA LEU A 1095 40.25 11.01 13.47
C LEU A 1095 39.19 9.90 13.53
N PRO A 1096 39.37 8.87 14.38
CA PRO A 1096 38.34 7.86 14.60
C PRO A 1096 37.03 8.45 15.10
N GLU A 1097 35.92 7.77 14.80
CA GLU A 1097 34.59 8.16 15.25
C GLU A 1097 34.49 8.25 16.78
N GLY A 1098 33.80 9.30 17.26
CA GLY A 1098 33.60 9.55 18.70
C GLY A 1098 34.78 10.18 19.45
N VAL A 1099 35.95 10.32 18.81
CA VAL A 1099 37.14 10.92 19.44
C VAL A 1099 37.07 12.45 19.50
N LEU A 1100 36.45 13.08 18.51
CA LEU A 1100 36.35 14.53 18.41
C LEU A 1100 35.16 15.07 19.24
N PRO A 1101 35.39 15.90 20.27
CA PRO A 1101 34.32 16.57 21.04
C PRO A 1101 33.66 17.71 20.24
N VAL A 1102 32.88 17.36 19.23
CA VAL A 1102 32.28 18.31 18.27
C VAL A 1102 31.34 19.32 18.93
N ALA A 1103 30.54 18.88 19.90
CA ALA A 1103 29.56 19.75 20.57
C ALA A 1103 30.24 20.81 21.43
N GLU A 1104 31.19 20.43 22.28
CA GLU A 1104 31.97 21.36 23.10
C GLU A 1104 32.78 22.33 22.23
N TRP A 1105 33.35 21.85 21.11
CA TRP A 1105 34.07 22.71 20.17
C TRP A 1105 33.16 23.74 19.50
N ALA A 1106 31.96 23.32 19.07
CA ALA A 1106 30.97 24.23 18.49
C ALA A 1106 30.49 25.28 19.50
N VAL A 1107 30.26 24.89 20.76
CA VAL A 1107 29.91 25.82 21.85
C VAL A 1107 31.02 26.83 22.08
N LEU A 1108 32.30 26.42 22.07
CA LEU A 1108 33.43 27.34 22.23
C LEU A 1108 33.46 28.43 21.14
N HIS A 1109 33.16 28.10 19.89
CA HIS A 1109 33.01 29.11 18.83
C HIS A 1109 31.85 30.07 19.11
N ALA A 1110 30.72 29.56 19.62
CA ALA A 1110 29.58 30.41 20.01
C ALA A 1110 29.93 31.35 21.17
N VAL A 1111 30.70 30.89 22.17
CA VAL A 1111 31.20 31.71 23.28
C VAL A 1111 32.11 32.85 22.78
N ARG A 1112 32.86 32.62 21.70
CA ARG A 1112 33.70 33.64 21.03
C ARG A 1112 32.93 34.60 20.12
N GLY A 1113 31.62 34.41 19.95
CA GLY A 1113 30.81 35.15 18.99
C GLY A 1113 30.95 34.71 17.53
N ASP A 1114 31.65 33.61 17.24
CA ASP A 1114 31.78 33.04 15.88
C ASP A 1114 30.69 31.99 15.60
N VAL A 1115 29.45 32.45 15.43
CA VAL A 1115 28.30 31.60 15.10
C VAL A 1115 28.51 30.80 13.79
N PRO A 1116 29.05 31.37 12.69
CA PRO A 1116 29.38 30.58 11.50
C PRO A 1116 30.42 29.48 11.77
N GLY A 1117 31.42 29.74 12.63
CA GLY A 1117 32.40 28.76 13.08
C GLY A 1117 31.77 27.64 13.89
N ALA A 1118 30.84 27.97 14.79
CA ALA A 1118 30.09 26.98 15.55
C ALA A 1118 29.33 26.00 14.63
N ARG A 1119 28.71 26.51 13.56
CA ARG A 1119 28.04 25.65 12.56
C ARG A 1119 29.00 24.79 11.75
N ARG A 1120 30.15 25.35 11.34
CA ARG A 1120 31.21 24.59 10.65
C ARG A 1120 31.77 23.49 11.54
N ALA A 1121 31.95 23.76 12.84
CA ALA A 1121 32.37 22.76 13.81
C ALA A 1121 31.32 21.66 13.95
N ALA A 1122 30.04 22.01 14.16
CA ALA A 1122 28.95 21.03 14.26
C ALA A 1122 28.80 20.14 13.00
N ALA A 1123 29.05 20.70 11.81
CA ALA A 1123 29.01 19.95 10.55
C ALA A 1123 30.13 18.90 10.39
N ARG A 1124 31.14 18.90 11.27
CA ARG A 1124 32.22 17.90 11.30
C ARG A 1124 31.88 16.63 12.05
N ALA A 1125 30.70 16.53 12.67
CA ALA A 1125 30.25 15.28 13.28
C ALA A 1125 30.15 14.17 12.23
N SER A 1126 30.65 12.97 12.56
CA SER A 1126 30.57 11.80 11.69
C SER A 1126 29.15 11.23 11.56
N THR A 1127 28.31 11.44 12.58
CA THR A 1127 26.94 10.95 12.63
C THR A 1127 25.90 12.08 12.60
N PRO A 1128 24.69 11.82 12.07
CA PRO A 1128 23.54 12.72 12.20
C PRO A 1128 23.20 13.06 13.67
N GLU A 1129 23.36 12.09 14.59
CA GLU A 1129 23.15 12.29 16.02
C GLU A 1129 24.12 13.31 16.60
N GLY A 1130 25.42 13.12 16.35
CA GLY A 1130 26.46 14.01 16.83
C GLY A 1130 26.28 15.44 16.31
N ARG A 1131 25.83 15.59 15.07
CA ARG A 1131 25.50 16.92 14.50
C ARG A 1131 24.31 17.56 15.20
N ALA A 1132 23.20 16.84 15.38
CA ALA A 1132 22.01 17.36 16.07
C ALA A 1132 22.31 17.74 17.52
N ALA A 1133 23.08 16.89 18.22
CA ALA A 1133 23.53 17.11 19.57
C ALA A 1133 24.40 18.38 19.70
N ALA A 1134 25.32 18.62 18.75
CA ALA A 1134 26.15 19.82 18.69
C ALA A 1134 25.36 21.09 18.38
N LEU A 1135 24.44 21.03 17.40
CA LEU A 1135 23.56 22.16 17.07
C LEU A 1135 22.66 22.56 18.24
N ALA A 1136 22.09 21.58 18.95
CA ALA A 1136 21.30 21.83 20.15
C ALA A 1136 22.13 22.43 21.29
N ALA A 1137 23.38 22.01 21.46
CA ALA A 1137 24.29 22.60 22.44
C ALA A 1137 24.58 24.07 22.13
N VAL A 1138 24.90 24.40 20.86
CA VAL A 1138 25.08 25.79 20.42
C VAL A 1138 23.82 26.61 20.66
N ALA A 1139 22.65 26.09 20.29
CA ALA A 1139 21.38 26.76 20.53
C ALA A 1139 21.09 26.99 22.02
N THR A 1140 21.49 26.05 22.89
CA THR A 1140 21.31 26.15 24.35
C THR A 1140 22.10 27.33 24.90
N TYR A 1141 23.36 27.46 24.46
CA TYR A 1141 24.19 28.61 24.80
C TYR A 1141 23.63 29.92 24.22
N LEU A 1142 23.32 29.98 22.93
CA LEU A 1142 22.84 31.22 22.30
C LEU A 1142 21.50 31.72 22.90
N ALA A 1143 20.62 30.81 23.31
CA ALA A 1143 19.33 31.13 23.94
C ALA A 1143 19.42 31.48 25.44
N GLY A 1144 20.56 31.25 26.09
CA GLY A 1144 20.70 31.45 27.54
C GLY A 1144 19.82 30.52 28.37
N VAL A 1145 19.67 29.27 27.94
CA VAL A 1145 18.91 28.26 28.69
C VAL A 1145 19.77 27.75 29.83
N SER A 1146 19.27 27.85 31.07
CA SER A 1146 19.95 27.30 32.24
C SER A 1146 20.01 25.78 32.18
N VAL A 1147 21.22 25.23 32.35
CA VAL A 1147 21.48 23.79 32.27
C VAL A 1147 21.80 23.24 33.66
N ILE A 1148 21.05 22.23 34.10
CA ILE A 1148 21.44 21.40 35.24
C ILE A 1148 22.11 20.13 34.70
N VAL A 1149 23.33 19.87 35.17
CA VAL A 1149 24.07 18.65 34.85
C VAL A 1149 23.55 17.52 35.74
N PRO A 1150 22.94 16.45 35.20
CA PRO A 1150 22.50 15.34 36.02
C PRO A 1150 23.68 14.64 36.72
N ALA A 1151 23.44 14.17 37.94
CA ALA A 1151 24.41 13.40 38.72
C ALA A 1151 24.78 12.07 38.05
N ALA A 1152 23.90 11.50 37.22
CA ALA A 1152 24.06 10.21 36.56
C ALA A 1152 23.85 10.30 35.04
N ASP A 1153 24.63 9.50 34.30
CA ASP A 1153 24.51 9.38 32.85
C ASP A 1153 23.22 8.65 32.44
N GLY A 1154 22.69 8.94 31.25
CA GLY A 1154 21.47 8.31 30.72
C GLY A 1154 20.14 8.97 31.15
N TRP A 1155 20.19 9.99 32.01
CA TRP A 1155 19.01 10.72 32.50
C TRP A 1155 18.79 12.10 31.85
N ALA A 1156 19.62 12.45 30.86
CA ALA A 1156 19.45 13.62 30.02
C ALA A 1156 19.59 13.23 28.54
N PRO A 1157 19.02 14.03 27.62
CA PRO A 1157 19.17 13.78 26.19
C PRO A 1157 20.61 13.99 25.70
N GLN A 1158 21.38 14.86 26.37
CA GLN A 1158 22.78 15.18 26.06
C GLN A 1158 23.77 14.43 26.97
N ASP A 1159 24.98 14.18 26.44
CA ASP A 1159 26.12 13.68 27.21
C ASP A 1159 26.42 14.66 28.35
N THR A 1160 26.64 14.11 29.55
CA THR A 1160 26.91 14.91 30.73
C THR A 1160 28.19 15.72 30.59
N SER A 1161 29.17 15.32 29.75
CA SER A 1161 30.33 16.17 29.45
C SER A 1161 29.95 17.47 28.75
N VAL A 1162 29.07 17.40 27.76
CA VAL A 1162 28.60 18.55 27.00
C VAL A 1162 27.77 19.45 27.89
N LEU A 1163 26.89 18.88 28.74
CA LEU A 1163 26.11 19.65 29.71
C LEU A 1163 27.00 20.36 30.73
N ARG A 1164 28.07 19.72 31.22
CA ARG A 1164 29.06 20.37 32.12
C ARG A 1164 29.76 21.52 31.42
N PHE A 1165 30.18 21.32 30.19
CA PHE A 1165 30.84 22.37 29.40
C PHE A 1165 29.89 23.55 29.14
N LEU A 1166 28.64 23.28 28.77
CA LEU A 1166 27.59 24.29 28.57
C LEU A 1166 27.28 25.07 29.84
N ALA A 1167 27.01 24.37 30.95
CA ALA A 1167 26.70 24.99 32.23
C ALA A 1167 27.84 25.91 32.70
N LEU A 1168 29.09 25.46 32.52
CA LEU A 1168 30.25 26.28 32.85
C LEU A 1168 30.39 27.46 31.89
N ALA A 1169 30.29 27.23 30.58
CA ALA A 1169 30.35 28.32 29.59
C ALA A 1169 29.31 29.41 29.87
N ASP A 1170 28.08 29.01 30.25
CA ASP A 1170 27.01 29.92 30.65
C ASP A 1170 27.37 30.71 31.92
N ALA A 1171 27.79 30.02 32.99
CA ALA A 1171 28.18 30.64 34.26
C ALA A 1171 29.39 31.57 34.14
N LEU A 1172 30.30 31.29 33.20
CA LEU A 1172 31.45 32.14 32.91
C LEU A 1172 31.13 33.31 31.96
N SER A 1173 29.95 33.35 31.33
CA SER A 1173 29.55 34.38 30.33
C SER A 1173 28.52 35.42 30.81
N THR A 1174 27.90 35.29 31.99
CA THR A 1174 26.88 36.23 32.54
C THR A 1174 27.45 37.61 32.90
N GLU A 1175 26.78 38.74 32.69
CA GLU A 1175 27.37 40.09 32.94
C GLU A 1175 28.03 40.25 34.33
N GLY A 1176 29.13 41.02 34.38
CA GLY A 1176 29.81 41.38 35.63
C GLY A 1176 28.93 42.25 36.53
N PRO A 1177 29.24 42.36 37.84
CA PRO A 1177 28.51 43.25 38.74
C PRO A 1177 28.58 44.71 38.25
N GLU A 1178 27.48 45.45 38.43
CA GLU A 1178 27.29 46.85 38.08
C GLU A 1178 28.56 47.70 38.32
N GLY A 1179 29.14 48.27 37.26
CA GLY A 1179 30.22 49.27 37.39
C GLY A 1179 31.40 49.22 36.40
N SER A 1180 31.40 48.35 35.38
CA SER A 1180 32.47 48.34 34.36
C SER A 1180 32.09 49.16 33.11
N GLU A 1181 32.01 50.48 33.23
CA GLU A 1181 32.09 51.38 32.07
C GLU A 1181 33.54 51.34 31.53
N GLY A 1182 33.76 50.72 30.36
CA GLY A 1182 35.05 50.85 29.65
C GLY A 1182 35.57 49.66 28.84
N LEU A 1183 34.89 48.51 28.76
CA LEU A 1183 35.32 47.36 27.93
C LEU A 1183 34.29 47.03 26.85
N GLU A 1184 33.92 48.01 26.03
CA GLU A 1184 33.13 47.77 24.81
C GLU A 1184 33.93 46.92 23.81
N GLY A 1185 33.66 45.61 23.73
CA GLY A 1185 34.22 44.75 22.68
C GLY A 1185 34.17 43.24 22.89
N PHE A 1186 33.92 42.72 24.11
CA PHE A 1186 34.02 41.28 24.42
C PHE A 1186 32.81 40.72 25.19
N TYR A 1187 31.60 41.26 24.99
CA TYR A 1187 30.41 40.78 25.67
C TYR A 1187 29.62 39.76 24.84
N ALA A 1188 29.23 38.66 25.51
CA ALA A 1188 28.60 37.47 24.96
C ALA A 1188 27.39 37.80 24.05
N THR A 1189 27.52 37.50 22.76
CA THR A 1189 26.43 37.64 21.78
C THR A 1189 25.43 36.49 21.95
N ARG A 1190 24.51 36.63 22.91
CA ARG A 1190 23.28 35.82 22.90
C ARG A 1190 22.50 36.16 21.64
N ASP A 1191 22.10 35.13 20.89
CA ASP A 1191 21.42 35.26 19.60
C ASP A 1191 20.21 34.33 19.60
N GLU A 1192 19.12 34.79 20.22
CA GLU A 1192 17.88 34.03 20.30
C GLU A 1192 17.29 33.71 18.91
N PRO A 1193 17.31 34.62 17.91
CA PRO A 1193 16.89 34.31 16.54
C PRO A 1193 17.65 33.15 15.89
N GLU A 1194 19.00 33.13 15.96
CA GLU A 1194 19.77 32.00 15.43
C GLU A 1194 19.56 30.74 16.28
N ALA A 1195 19.42 30.85 17.60
CA ALA A 1195 19.06 29.70 18.44
C ALA A 1195 17.74 29.07 17.97
N ARG A 1196 16.69 29.87 17.73
CA ARG A 1196 15.40 29.39 17.18
C ARG A 1196 15.57 28.73 15.80
N ARG A 1197 16.48 29.22 14.97
CA ARG A 1197 16.80 28.61 13.66
C ARG A 1197 17.48 27.25 13.82
N LEU A 1198 18.46 27.13 14.71
CA LEU A 1198 19.16 25.87 14.98
C LEU A 1198 18.23 24.83 15.59
N VAL A 1199 17.34 25.23 16.51
CA VAL A 1199 16.34 24.31 17.09
C VAL A 1199 15.38 23.80 16.01
N ARG A 1200 14.96 24.64 15.06
CA ARG A 1200 14.16 24.19 13.90
C ARG A 1200 14.90 23.16 13.04
N GLU A 1201 16.20 23.35 12.78
CA GLU A 1201 17.03 22.39 12.05
C GLU A 1201 17.09 21.04 12.79
N VAL A 1202 17.28 21.06 14.12
CA VAL A 1202 17.31 19.86 14.96
C VAL A 1202 15.95 19.15 14.96
N LEU A 1203 14.84 19.89 15.11
CA LEU A 1203 13.49 19.33 15.12
C LEU A 1203 13.08 18.67 13.80
N ALA A 1204 13.65 19.11 12.68
CA ALA A 1204 13.42 18.50 11.37
C ALA A 1204 14.18 17.18 11.15
N GLY A 1205 15.19 16.89 11.98
CA GLY A 1205 16.03 15.70 11.90
C GLY A 1205 15.52 14.50 12.72
N GLU A 1206 16.16 13.35 12.55
CA GLU A 1206 15.82 12.11 13.26
C GLU A 1206 16.09 12.19 14.77
N HIS A 1207 17.07 13.00 15.17
CA HIS A 1207 17.47 13.21 16.56
C HIS A 1207 16.84 14.48 17.16
N TRP A 1208 15.59 14.77 16.82
CA TRP A 1208 14.85 15.96 17.27
C TRP A 1208 14.75 16.12 18.80
N ARG A 1209 14.85 15.02 19.58
CA ARG A 1209 14.75 15.01 21.05
C ARG A 1209 15.69 15.99 21.75
N TYR A 1210 16.84 16.30 21.14
CA TYR A 1210 17.82 17.26 21.67
C TYR A 1210 17.28 18.69 21.75
N ALA A 1211 16.20 19.02 21.02
CA ALA A 1211 15.56 20.33 21.05
C ALA A 1211 14.60 20.54 22.24
N LEU A 1212 14.09 19.46 22.85
CA LEU A 1212 13.04 19.52 23.88
C LEU A 1212 13.42 20.41 25.09
N PRO A 1213 14.65 20.34 25.64
CA PRO A 1213 15.04 21.19 26.77
C PRO A 1213 15.05 22.70 26.48
N LEU A 1214 15.06 23.11 25.20
CA LEU A 1214 15.06 24.53 24.80
C LEU A 1214 13.66 25.12 24.70
N LEU A 1215 12.62 24.28 24.54
CA LEU A 1215 11.25 24.73 24.33
C LEU A 1215 10.67 25.56 25.48
N PRO A 1216 10.95 25.30 26.77
CA PRO A 1216 10.45 26.15 27.87
C PRO A 1216 10.84 27.62 27.74
N ARG A 1217 12.02 27.92 27.15
CA ARG A 1217 12.51 29.29 26.97
C ARG A 1217 12.14 29.89 25.61
N LEU A 1218 12.10 29.07 24.57
CA LEU A 1218 11.91 29.53 23.18
C LEU A 1218 10.46 29.44 22.69
N ALA A 1219 9.66 28.49 23.17
CA ALA A 1219 8.26 28.31 22.79
C ALA A 1219 7.45 27.60 23.91
N PRO A 1220 7.31 28.19 25.10
CA PRO A 1220 6.60 27.56 26.23
C PRO A 1220 5.14 27.20 25.92
N GLU A 1221 4.49 27.94 25.02
CA GLU A 1221 3.11 27.73 24.57
C GLU A 1221 2.87 26.38 23.88
N VAL A 1222 3.91 25.71 23.36
CA VAL A 1222 3.76 24.40 22.71
C VAL A 1222 3.62 23.25 23.71
N LEU A 1223 4.15 23.40 24.92
CA LEU A 1223 4.35 22.31 25.87
C LEU A 1223 3.03 21.60 26.26
N PRO A 1224 1.91 22.28 26.54
CA PRO A 1224 0.62 21.61 26.79
C PRO A 1224 0.18 20.69 25.66
N ARG A 1225 0.42 21.10 24.41
CA ARG A 1225 0.06 20.31 23.22
C ARG A 1225 0.98 19.11 23.03
N LEU A 1226 2.26 19.24 23.38
CA LEU A 1226 3.18 18.09 23.41
C LEU A 1226 2.83 17.10 24.52
N ALA A 1227 2.41 17.59 25.70
CA ALA A 1227 1.93 16.75 26.78
C ALA A 1227 0.67 15.97 26.38
N GLU A 1228 -0.33 16.66 25.81
CA GLU A 1228 -1.55 16.04 25.30
C GLU A 1228 -1.21 14.93 24.30
N LEU A 1229 -0.31 15.20 23.37
CA LEU A 1229 0.12 14.23 22.35
C LEU A 1229 0.88 13.05 22.96
N GLY A 1230 1.83 13.30 23.86
CA GLY A 1230 2.58 12.27 24.56
C GLY A 1230 1.69 11.37 25.43
N LEU A 1231 0.68 11.93 26.10
CA LEU A 1231 -0.24 11.18 26.97
C LEU A 1231 -1.25 10.35 26.17
N VAL A 1232 -1.87 10.92 25.12
CA VAL A 1232 -2.86 10.20 24.28
C VAL A 1232 -2.26 8.97 23.62
N HIS A 1233 -0.98 9.04 23.24
CA HIS A 1233 -0.30 7.93 22.59
C HIS A 1233 0.54 7.05 23.53
N GLY A 1234 1.02 7.59 24.66
CA GLY A 1234 1.85 6.88 25.64
C GLY A 1234 1.06 6.08 26.68
N ALA A 1235 -0.24 6.32 26.83
CA ALA A 1235 -1.14 5.54 27.67
C ALA A 1235 -1.44 4.16 27.03
N VAL A 1236 -0.46 3.25 27.07
CA VAL A 1236 -0.71 1.82 26.88
C VAL A 1236 -1.07 1.22 28.23
N GLY A 1237 -2.35 0.89 28.41
CA GLY A 1237 -2.78 -0.03 29.45
C GLY A 1237 -3.54 0.56 30.64
N ALA A 1238 -4.61 1.31 30.41
CA ALA A 1238 -5.76 1.31 31.34
C ALA A 1238 -7.02 1.72 30.58
N GLY A 1239 -8.02 0.83 30.62
CA GLY A 1239 -9.46 1.02 30.36
C GLY A 1239 -9.91 2.24 29.57
#